data_AF-A0A3D2EDW5-F1
#
_entry.id   AF-A0A3D2EDW5-F1
#
_cell.length_a   1.000
_cell.length_b   1.000
_cell.length_c   1.000
_cell.angle_alpha   90.00
_cell.angle_beta   90.00
_cell.angle_gamma   90.00
#
_symmetry.space_group_name_H-M   'P 1'
#
loop_
_entity.id
_entity.type
_entity.pdbx_description
1 polymer ?
#
loop_
_entity_poly.entity_id
_entity_poly.type
_entity_poly.pdbx_seq_one_letter_code
_entity_poly.pdbx_strand_id
1 'polypeptide(L)'
;MATYIADRYRLKKKDIGGGNMASILLCEDTDIEDDEVDRSVIVKMFNKPNIGDEHLQKQVFNREVESLEKLNHKNIVRILDRGYDEGFNAFFIVLEYIQGQNFKEVFEDICRYEYAQKLELMEQVVEGIEYLHKKNIVHRDLKPSNLMFDKDGTVKIIDFGISRLQDTFYSDYTLAAFATKNYSSPEQMAGKTITYQSDIYSLGLIFYEIFTCTHITTRESMDVSSLPQGMQNILVKMTKEEPNLRYGTITELKRDIEKEKSLLVQERYISLGFTNNVTRGLSSAGYIEKEETTLALKILEEEYAGKCYIWPGKDRDGKFDDSFELYGQRFISILRYDKIDSKRFTVTGVRFVSADRMMIQKELAYEIPYGVKVGGGSRVHYKAEVDAQIVGEDALNHKAESEKQRDDDMHQKDITGKWKDILELERKQISQEKSTLSYYNLKINEEDASLEIQINTDRAYELNYTSDDMLQMTTKKNIHHYLDVGHMREFSDGRMIIDMTPQVDYSNIASSGEISISMRMAEIALDRQRKALKSIQYKENVNPEISEIIFNPSIATSKNNLMLSESDCKSKEIDKSKLVSLERALTADNMFLLQGPPGTGKTTFISELVYQILNGNDKYRGNPDAKILIASQSHVAVDHSLAKIKKLIPDIKMIRIGILDKLAESSREYTLDIFCKEWTQKVIENCKEALARYKQEIGIDESLQEKNSIITEIESITLEISELIDELETVETELEKVNVLDSKWQFVNEKIATMKQMVAIKTAGVTEEHLSQIIDDFTENLSGLNDRLASVIDESIALAEQKIELQDRYASINEELGIKGREVDEWKELLGVSSNEEYLQAKGEIQAALKENKKKYAKYSKVESLCKEWQKRVIQGDGLLQESIADSTLVGATCLGIASLSLAIEFNFDWVIVDEAGKATPPEILVPICLGRKVVLVGDHKQLPPVVDEALLKLQDKERMNISKEDLELSLFEYLERSLSDDCKNILDEQYRMNPVIGDLISNLFYEGKLISKTSKEEKTIPLKIYESKPLVWLSTASKSDRKEERISDSYRNTCEVKLIFEQLLEIDEELGELKLKKETAIIAGYRGQRDWLTRLYESSYKARFHNMTIEINTVDAFQGRETDIVFYSIVRSNDDGNLGFLKDVRRLNVAFSRARELLVVVGDHQCAQRRLDIDGQENPFVGIINFIRDNSDDCILKEV
;
A
#
# COMPACT_ATOMS: atom_id res chain seq x y z
N MET A 1 -10.71 -55.93 -8.72
CA MET A 1 -10.10 -55.04 -7.72
C MET A 1 -10.82 -53.71 -7.82
N ALA A 2 -11.16 -53.10 -6.68
CA ALA A 2 -11.71 -51.74 -6.69
C ALA A 2 -10.61 -50.76 -7.13
N THR A 3 -10.98 -49.78 -7.96
CA THR A 3 -10.06 -48.75 -8.44
C THR A 3 -10.10 -47.55 -7.48
N TYR A 4 -8.93 -47.09 -7.04
CA TYR A 4 -8.78 -45.97 -6.11
C TYR A 4 -8.00 -44.84 -6.78
N ILE A 5 -8.32 -43.60 -6.42
CA ILE A 5 -7.58 -42.39 -6.80
C ILE A 5 -6.97 -41.82 -5.53
N ALA A 6 -5.67 -41.50 -5.57
CA ALA A 6 -4.85 -41.05 -4.45
C ALA A 6 -4.99 -41.96 -3.20
N ASP A 7 -5.15 -43.27 -3.43
CA ASP A 7 -5.39 -44.29 -2.40
C ASP A 7 -6.60 -44.06 -1.46
N ARG A 8 -7.43 -43.04 -1.73
CA ARG A 8 -8.53 -42.59 -0.84
C ARG A 8 -9.90 -42.64 -1.53
N TYR A 9 -9.99 -42.19 -2.78
CA TYR A 9 -11.27 -42.05 -3.45
C TYR A 9 -11.61 -43.30 -4.26
N ARG A 10 -12.56 -44.09 -3.77
CA ARG A 10 -13.00 -45.33 -4.42
C ARG A 10 -13.94 -45.03 -5.58
N LEU A 11 -13.59 -45.45 -6.79
CA LEU A 11 -14.39 -45.22 -7.98
C LEU A 11 -15.75 -45.96 -7.90
N LYS A 12 -16.86 -45.22 -7.98
CA LYS A 12 -18.22 -45.76 -8.08
C LYS A 12 -18.71 -45.81 -9.53
N LYS A 13 -18.49 -44.74 -10.31
CA LYS A 13 -18.92 -44.65 -11.72
C LYS A 13 -17.95 -43.80 -12.54
N LYS A 14 -17.57 -44.31 -13.71
CA LYS A 14 -16.69 -43.61 -14.67
C LYS A 14 -17.52 -42.82 -15.69
N ASP A 15 -17.02 -41.66 -16.10
CA ASP A 15 -17.55 -40.81 -17.19
C ASP A 15 -19.03 -40.44 -17.05
N ILE A 16 -19.34 -39.65 -16.02
CA ILE A 16 -20.68 -39.09 -15.83
C ILE A 16 -20.93 -37.79 -16.62
N GLY A 17 -19.98 -37.35 -17.45
CA GLY A 17 -20.13 -36.14 -18.29
C GLY A 17 -18.84 -35.53 -18.85
N GLY A 18 -17.76 -36.32 -19.04
CA GLY A 18 -16.44 -35.83 -19.46
C GLY A 18 -16.35 -35.35 -20.91
N GLY A 19 -15.66 -34.23 -21.14
CA GLY A 19 -15.25 -33.76 -22.47
C GLY A 19 -13.86 -34.26 -22.87
N ASN A 20 -13.35 -33.84 -24.05
CA ASN A 20 -12.09 -34.34 -24.64
C ASN A 20 -10.81 -34.17 -23.78
N MET A 21 -10.81 -33.37 -22.70
CA MET A 21 -9.60 -32.98 -21.97
C MET A 21 -9.64 -33.24 -20.45
N ALA A 22 -10.79 -33.60 -19.89
CA ALA A 22 -10.92 -33.93 -18.47
C ALA A 22 -11.97 -35.02 -18.24
N SER A 23 -11.63 -36.01 -17.42
CA SER A 23 -12.53 -37.12 -17.05
C SER A 23 -13.25 -36.78 -15.75
N ILE A 24 -14.57 -36.99 -15.70
CA ILE A 24 -15.39 -36.74 -14.50
C ILE A 24 -15.82 -38.09 -13.91
N LEU A 25 -15.47 -38.31 -12.65
CA LEU A 25 -15.64 -39.59 -11.95
C LEU A 25 -16.50 -39.38 -10.69
N LEU A 26 -17.50 -40.24 -10.50
CA LEU A 26 -18.20 -40.34 -9.20
C LEU A 26 -17.41 -41.30 -8.33
N CYS A 27 -16.94 -40.81 -7.20
CA CYS A 27 -16.17 -41.59 -6.24
C CYS A 27 -16.82 -41.56 -4.85
N GLU A 28 -16.33 -42.43 -3.99
CA GLU A 28 -16.65 -42.47 -2.57
C GLU A 28 -15.39 -42.21 -1.77
N ASP A 29 -15.46 -41.22 -0.88
CA ASP A 29 -14.38 -40.94 0.06
C ASP A 29 -14.33 -42.00 1.15
N THR A 30 -13.18 -42.69 1.28
CA THR A 30 -13.02 -43.79 2.25
C THR A 30 -12.47 -43.36 3.60
N ASP A 31 -12.04 -42.10 3.76
CA ASP A 31 -11.53 -41.56 5.03
C ASP A 31 -12.64 -41.00 5.95
N ILE A 32 -13.89 -40.95 5.47
CA ILE A 32 -15.04 -40.51 6.27
C ILE A 32 -15.59 -41.73 7.04
N GLU A 33 -15.31 -41.79 8.34
CA GLU A 33 -15.72 -42.89 9.24
C GLU A 33 -17.20 -42.83 9.70
N ASP A 34 -17.91 -41.74 9.40
CA ASP A 34 -19.30 -41.53 9.82
C ASP A 34 -20.29 -42.19 8.83
N ASP A 35 -21.14 -43.10 9.31
CA ASP A 35 -22.14 -43.81 8.50
C ASP A 35 -23.39 -42.97 8.20
N GLU A 36 -23.57 -41.81 8.85
CA GLU A 36 -24.72 -40.91 8.63
C GLU A 36 -24.49 -39.84 7.52
N VAL A 37 -23.26 -39.69 7.00
CA VAL A 37 -22.90 -38.67 6.01
C VAL A 37 -22.77 -39.28 4.60
N ASP A 38 -23.34 -38.61 3.59
CA ASP A 38 -23.14 -39.01 2.18
C ASP A 38 -21.67 -38.85 1.78
N ARG A 39 -21.00 -39.98 1.53
CA ARG A 39 -19.56 -40.06 1.18
C ARG A 39 -19.29 -39.84 -0.31
N SER A 40 -20.31 -39.49 -1.09
CA SER A 40 -20.20 -39.34 -2.54
C SER A 40 -19.50 -38.02 -2.90
N VAL A 41 -18.50 -38.10 -3.77
CA VAL A 41 -17.73 -36.93 -4.27
C VAL A 41 -17.52 -37.02 -5.77
N ILE A 42 -17.33 -35.87 -6.42
CA ILE A 42 -16.94 -35.80 -7.83
C ILE A 42 -15.45 -35.56 -7.94
N VAL A 43 -14.73 -36.48 -8.58
CA VAL A 43 -13.31 -36.32 -8.89
C VAL A 43 -13.17 -35.97 -10.37
N LYS A 44 -12.69 -34.75 -10.64
CA LYS A 44 -12.40 -34.27 -11.99
C LYS A 44 -10.90 -34.42 -12.26
N MET A 45 -10.55 -35.21 -13.26
CA MET A 45 -9.17 -35.53 -13.61
C MET A 45 -8.72 -34.80 -14.88
N PHE A 46 -7.56 -34.17 -14.82
CA PHE A 46 -6.92 -33.43 -15.91
C PHE A 46 -5.66 -34.19 -16.35
N ASN A 47 -5.62 -34.57 -17.62
CA ASN A 47 -4.48 -35.31 -18.17
C ASN A 47 -3.23 -34.42 -18.19
N LYS A 48 -2.10 -34.95 -17.73
CA LYS A 48 -0.81 -34.22 -17.77
C LYS A 48 -0.44 -33.86 -19.23
N PRO A 49 -0.17 -32.59 -19.56
CA PRO A 49 0.39 -32.22 -20.86
C PRO A 49 1.82 -32.77 -21.00
N ASN A 50 2.19 -33.25 -22.20
CA ASN A 50 3.49 -33.90 -22.47
C ASN A 50 4.70 -32.92 -22.53
N ILE A 51 4.54 -31.65 -22.16
CA ILE A 51 5.52 -30.57 -22.37
C ILE A 51 5.64 -29.74 -21.09
N GLY A 52 6.86 -29.59 -20.52
CA GLY A 52 7.17 -28.69 -19.40
C GLY A 52 7.78 -29.37 -18.16
N ASP A 53 8.26 -28.55 -17.22
CA ASP A 53 8.77 -28.99 -15.91
C ASP A 53 7.62 -29.44 -15.00
N GLU A 54 7.69 -30.69 -14.52
CA GLU A 54 6.70 -31.32 -13.66
C GLU A 54 6.52 -30.60 -12.32
N HIS A 55 7.60 -30.07 -11.75
CA HIS A 55 7.53 -29.36 -10.49
C HIS A 55 6.82 -28.01 -10.66
N LEU A 56 7.14 -27.29 -11.74
CA LEU A 56 6.50 -26.02 -12.08
C LEU A 56 5.01 -26.20 -12.39
N GLN A 57 4.63 -27.23 -13.15
CA GLN A 57 3.23 -27.53 -13.45
C GLN A 57 2.43 -27.84 -12.19
N LYS A 58 3.00 -28.62 -11.26
CA LYS A 58 2.36 -28.94 -9.98
C LYS A 58 2.23 -27.69 -9.10
N GLN A 59 3.23 -26.82 -9.06
CA GLN A 59 3.16 -25.55 -8.33
C GLN A 59 2.12 -24.60 -8.92
N VAL A 60 2.06 -24.46 -10.24
CA VAL A 60 1.09 -23.61 -10.94
C VAL A 60 -0.33 -24.14 -10.74
N PHE A 61 -0.55 -25.45 -10.89
CA PHE A 61 -1.83 -26.09 -10.58
C PHE A 61 -2.28 -25.79 -9.15
N ASN A 62 -1.41 -26.07 -8.18
CA ASN A 62 -1.72 -25.89 -6.77
C ASN A 62 -2.03 -24.44 -6.44
N ARG A 63 -1.26 -23.48 -6.96
CA ARG A 63 -1.47 -22.05 -6.74
C ARG A 63 -2.81 -21.57 -7.28
N GLU A 64 -3.16 -21.98 -8.49
CA GLU A 64 -4.43 -21.58 -9.13
C GLU A 64 -5.62 -22.20 -8.40
N VAL A 65 -5.57 -23.49 -8.04
CA VAL A 65 -6.68 -24.19 -7.33
C VAL A 65 -6.82 -23.72 -5.88
N GLU A 66 -5.74 -23.31 -5.20
CA GLU A 66 -5.81 -22.82 -3.81
C GLU A 66 -6.67 -21.57 -3.64
N SER A 67 -6.67 -20.71 -4.65
CA SER A 67 -7.53 -19.53 -4.66
C SER A 67 -9.02 -19.90 -4.77
N LEU A 68 -9.32 -21.00 -5.46
CA LEU A 68 -10.67 -21.51 -5.71
C LEU A 68 -11.21 -22.34 -4.52
N GLU A 69 -10.34 -23.04 -3.80
CA GLU A 69 -10.71 -23.88 -2.65
C GLU A 69 -11.25 -23.08 -1.47
N LYS A 70 -10.81 -21.83 -1.33
CA LYS A 70 -11.26 -20.91 -0.26
C LYS A 70 -12.67 -20.34 -0.50
N LEU A 71 -13.31 -20.68 -1.62
CA LEU A 71 -14.64 -20.19 -1.96
C LEU A 71 -15.72 -21.00 -1.26
N ASN A 72 -16.60 -20.30 -0.54
CA ASN A 72 -17.73 -20.89 0.15
C ASN A 72 -18.97 -20.02 -0.05
N HIS A 73 -19.91 -20.51 -0.86
CA HIS A 73 -21.16 -19.82 -1.15
C HIS A 73 -22.26 -20.83 -1.51
N LYS A 74 -23.50 -20.58 -1.09
CA LYS A 74 -24.64 -21.49 -1.32
C LYS A 74 -24.86 -21.83 -2.80
N ASN A 75 -24.63 -20.86 -3.70
CA ASN A 75 -24.81 -21.01 -5.16
C ASN A 75 -23.53 -21.38 -5.92
N ILE A 76 -22.44 -21.75 -5.26
CA ILE A 76 -21.20 -22.20 -5.90
C ILE A 76 -20.88 -23.62 -5.42
N VAL A 77 -20.38 -24.48 -6.31
CA VAL A 77 -19.92 -25.83 -5.92
C VAL A 77 -18.65 -25.75 -5.07
N ARG A 78 -18.60 -26.50 -3.98
CA ARG A 78 -17.43 -26.52 -3.11
C ARG A 78 -16.33 -27.43 -3.65
N ILE A 79 -15.09 -26.93 -3.67
CA ILE A 79 -13.89 -27.76 -3.83
C ILE A 79 -13.54 -28.34 -2.46
N LEU A 80 -13.40 -29.66 -2.39
CA LEU A 80 -13.15 -30.41 -1.16
C LEU A 80 -11.68 -30.78 -0.98
N ASP A 81 -11.01 -31.12 -2.09
CA ASP A 81 -9.63 -31.58 -2.09
C ASP A 81 -9.02 -31.41 -3.49
N ARG A 82 -7.69 -31.51 -3.59
CA ARG A 82 -6.94 -31.47 -4.84
C ARG A 82 -5.68 -32.29 -4.73
N GLY A 83 -5.18 -32.77 -5.86
CA GLY A 83 -3.90 -33.46 -5.85
C GLY A 83 -3.41 -33.89 -7.21
N TYR A 84 -2.45 -34.79 -7.17
CA TYR A 84 -1.87 -35.44 -8.33
C TYR A 84 -1.79 -36.93 -8.03
N ASP A 85 -2.31 -37.75 -8.95
CA ASP A 85 -2.25 -39.19 -8.84
C ASP A 85 -1.17 -39.74 -9.77
N GLU A 86 -0.15 -40.39 -9.20
CA GLU A 86 0.98 -40.96 -9.94
C GLU A 86 0.57 -42.16 -10.80
N GLY A 87 -0.39 -42.97 -10.34
CA GLY A 87 -0.87 -44.16 -11.05
C GLY A 87 -1.66 -43.83 -12.31
N PHE A 88 -2.42 -42.73 -12.28
CA PHE A 88 -3.17 -42.20 -13.42
C PHE A 88 -2.42 -41.12 -14.20
N ASN A 89 -1.28 -40.63 -13.70
CA ASN A 89 -0.48 -39.56 -14.29
C ASN A 89 -1.34 -38.31 -14.62
N ALA A 90 -2.15 -37.88 -13.65
CA ALA A 90 -3.15 -36.85 -13.84
C ALA A 90 -3.36 -36.00 -12.58
N PHE A 91 -3.59 -34.70 -12.78
CA PHE A 91 -4.03 -33.80 -11.71
C PHE A 91 -5.52 -34.05 -11.43
N PHE A 92 -5.94 -33.92 -10.19
CA PHE A 92 -7.36 -34.06 -9.83
C PHE A 92 -7.83 -32.96 -8.90
N ILE A 93 -9.10 -32.61 -9.04
CA ILE A 93 -9.85 -31.76 -8.12
C ILE A 93 -11.06 -32.56 -7.65
N VAL A 94 -11.29 -32.57 -6.34
CA VAL A 94 -12.43 -33.19 -5.70
C VAL A 94 -13.46 -32.11 -5.40
N LEU A 95 -14.68 -32.32 -5.88
CA LEU A 95 -15.82 -31.43 -5.71
C LEU A 95 -16.89 -32.14 -4.87
N GLU A 96 -17.70 -31.35 -4.17
CA GLU A 96 -18.91 -31.89 -3.56
C GLU A 96 -19.82 -32.53 -4.61
N TYR A 97 -20.46 -33.64 -4.25
CA TYR A 97 -21.44 -34.28 -5.12
C TYR A 97 -22.79 -33.57 -5.00
N ILE A 98 -23.27 -33.01 -6.11
CA ILE A 98 -24.60 -32.41 -6.19
C ILE A 98 -25.58 -33.46 -6.69
N GLN A 99 -26.49 -33.89 -5.83
CA GLN A 99 -27.56 -34.81 -6.18
C GLN A 99 -28.74 -34.05 -6.81
N GLY A 100 -28.70 -33.87 -8.14
CA GLY A 100 -29.78 -33.24 -8.89
C GLY A 100 -29.53 -33.21 -10.40
N GLN A 101 -30.16 -32.27 -11.11
CA GLN A 101 -30.10 -32.16 -12.57
C GLN A 101 -29.67 -30.75 -12.99
N ASN A 102 -29.00 -30.64 -14.14
CA ASN A 102 -28.58 -29.34 -14.68
C ASN A 102 -29.68 -28.66 -15.51
N PHE A 103 -29.58 -27.35 -15.74
CA PHE A 103 -30.60 -26.56 -16.45
C PHE A 103 -30.86 -27.07 -17.88
N LYS A 104 -29.88 -27.72 -18.52
CA LYS A 104 -30.08 -28.32 -19.84
C LYS A 104 -31.02 -29.53 -19.79
N GLU A 105 -30.94 -30.33 -18.73
CA GLU A 105 -31.78 -31.53 -18.56
C GLU A 105 -33.21 -31.20 -18.14
N VAL A 106 -33.39 -30.18 -17.29
CA VAL A 106 -34.70 -29.76 -16.77
C VAL A 106 -35.29 -28.55 -17.51
N PHE A 107 -34.81 -28.25 -18.71
CA PHE A 107 -35.26 -27.08 -19.48
C PHE A 107 -36.78 -27.05 -19.66
N GLU A 108 -37.39 -28.19 -20.02
CA GLU A 108 -38.85 -28.34 -20.16
C GLU A 108 -39.61 -28.07 -18.86
N ASP A 109 -39.03 -28.41 -17.71
CA ASP A 109 -39.65 -28.16 -16.40
C ASP A 109 -39.51 -26.70 -15.97
N ILE A 110 -38.34 -26.08 -16.20
CA ILE A 110 -38.13 -24.64 -16.01
C ILE A 110 -39.08 -23.83 -16.91
N CYS A 111 -39.36 -24.29 -18.13
CA CYS A 111 -40.32 -23.64 -19.03
C CYS A 111 -41.74 -23.56 -18.45
N ARG A 112 -42.11 -24.47 -17.52
CA ARG A 112 -43.40 -24.47 -16.82
C ARG A 112 -43.44 -23.54 -15.60
N TYR A 113 -42.31 -22.97 -15.20
CA TYR A 113 -42.25 -22.05 -14.05
C TYR A 113 -42.97 -20.75 -14.36
N GLU A 114 -43.63 -20.20 -13.35
CA GLU A 114 -44.20 -18.86 -13.43
C GLU A 114 -43.09 -17.81 -13.55
N TYR A 115 -43.44 -16.63 -14.06
CA TYR A 115 -42.49 -15.55 -14.29
C TYR A 115 -41.69 -15.17 -13.02
N ALA A 116 -42.35 -15.14 -11.86
CA ALA A 116 -41.70 -14.89 -10.56
C ALA A 116 -40.67 -15.98 -10.19
N GLN A 117 -41.01 -17.25 -10.41
CA GLN A 117 -40.10 -18.37 -10.14
C GLN A 117 -38.87 -18.32 -11.06
N LYS A 118 -39.05 -17.93 -12.33
CA LYS A 118 -37.92 -17.73 -13.27
C LYS A 118 -37.00 -16.59 -12.82
N LEU A 119 -37.54 -15.52 -12.24
CA LEU A 119 -36.74 -14.44 -11.66
C LEU A 119 -35.98 -14.87 -10.41
N GLU A 120 -36.56 -15.71 -9.55
CA GLU A 120 -35.85 -16.29 -8.39
C GLU A 120 -34.67 -17.16 -8.84
N LEU A 121 -34.82 -17.95 -9.91
CA LEU A 121 -33.71 -18.69 -10.51
C LEU A 121 -32.62 -17.75 -11.03
N MET A 122 -33.02 -16.68 -11.73
CA MET A 122 -32.12 -15.67 -12.27
C MET A 122 -31.29 -15.02 -11.16
N GLU A 123 -31.93 -14.66 -10.04
CA GLU A 123 -31.29 -14.08 -8.87
C GLU A 123 -30.27 -15.02 -8.23
N GLN A 124 -30.62 -16.29 -8.00
CA GLN A 124 -29.69 -17.27 -7.43
C GLN A 124 -28.40 -17.45 -8.26
N VAL A 125 -28.53 -17.47 -9.60
CA VAL A 125 -27.38 -17.55 -10.49
C VAL A 125 -26.55 -16.27 -10.44
N VAL A 126 -27.21 -15.11 -10.42
CA VAL A 126 -26.54 -13.80 -10.32
C VAL A 126 -25.82 -13.65 -8.98
N GLU A 127 -26.37 -14.14 -7.86
CA GLU A 127 -25.70 -14.16 -6.55
C GLU A 127 -24.40 -14.98 -6.57
N GLY A 128 -24.42 -16.14 -7.20
CA GLY A 128 -23.21 -16.96 -7.38
C GLY A 128 -22.13 -16.24 -8.19
N ILE A 129 -22.49 -15.65 -9.33
CA ILE A 129 -21.54 -14.91 -10.18
C ILE A 129 -21.03 -13.64 -9.51
N GLU A 130 -21.89 -12.93 -8.76
CA GLU A 130 -21.49 -11.77 -7.96
C GLU A 130 -20.42 -12.15 -6.93
N TYR A 131 -20.59 -13.28 -6.25
CA TYR A 131 -19.60 -13.78 -5.31
C TYR A 131 -18.24 -14.05 -5.99
N LEU A 132 -18.25 -14.68 -7.18
CA LEU A 132 -17.02 -14.93 -7.96
C LEU A 132 -16.36 -13.63 -8.41
N HIS A 133 -17.12 -12.68 -8.97
CA HIS A 133 -16.60 -11.40 -9.46
C HIS A 133 -16.00 -10.56 -8.33
N LYS A 134 -16.61 -10.55 -7.12
CA LYS A 134 -16.05 -9.89 -5.93
C LYS A 134 -14.72 -10.48 -5.47
N LYS A 135 -14.43 -11.73 -5.84
CA LYS A 135 -13.14 -12.41 -5.59
C LYS A 135 -12.19 -12.34 -6.81
N ASN A 136 -12.49 -11.48 -7.79
CA ASN A 136 -11.76 -11.31 -9.05
C ASN A 136 -11.69 -12.58 -9.92
N ILE A 137 -12.70 -13.44 -9.84
CA ILE A 137 -12.79 -14.67 -10.62
C ILE A 137 -13.85 -14.50 -11.71
N VAL A 138 -13.45 -14.63 -12.97
CA VAL A 138 -14.34 -14.71 -14.14
C VAL A 138 -14.61 -16.17 -14.45
N HIS A 139 -15.87 -16.56 -14.68
CA HIS A 139 -16.22 -17.97 -14.93
C HIS A 139 -15.77 -18.46 -16.32
N ARG A 140 -15.99 -17.65 -17.36
CA ARG A 140 -15.57 -17.87 -18.77
C ARG A 140 -16.26 -19.00 -19.54
N ASP A 141 -17.05 -19.87 -18.93
CA ASP A 141 -17.75 -20.98 -19.61
C ASP A 141 -19.16 -21.18 -19.02
N LEU A 142 -19.93 -20.09 -18.91
CA LEU A 142 -21.32 -20.16 -18.45
C LEU A 142 -22.21 -20.74 -19.55
N LYS A 143 -22.92 -21.83 -19.22
CA LYS A 143 -23.87 -22.53 -20.10
C LYS A 143 -24.87 -23.33 -19.25
N PRO A 144 -26.04 -23.75 -19.78
CA PRO A 144 -27.05 -24.45 -18.99
C PRO A 144 -26.58 -25.77 -18.37
N SER A 145 -25.57 -26.45 -18.91
CA SER A 145 -25.02 -27.65 -18.27
C SER A 145 -24.19 -27.36 -17.02
N ASN A 146 -23.79 -26.11 -16.80
CA ASN A 146 -22.95 -25.68 -15.68
C ASN A 146 -23.76 -25.03 -14.53
N LEU A 147 -25.10 -25.06 -14.62
CA LEU A 147 -26.03 -24.61 -13.59
C LEU A 147 -26.86 -25.82 -13.14
N MET A 148 -26.75 -26.21 -11.86
CA MET A 148 -27.31 -27.46 -11.35
C MET A 148 -28.20 -27.23 -10.14
N PHE A 149 -29.35 -27.90 -10.10
CA PHE A 149 -30.19 -27.93 -8.91
C PHE A 149 -29.64 -28.93 -7.90
N ASP A 150 -29.66 -28.57 -6.63
CA ASP A 150 -29.52 -29.55 -5.54
C ASP A 150 -30.89 -30.12 -5.10
N LYS A 151 -30.85 -31.01 -4.12
CA LYS A 151 -32.05 -31.68 -3.55
C LYS A 151 -33.07 -30.70 -2.94
N ASP A 152 -32.63 -29.51 -2.53
CA ASP A 152 -33.44 -28.51 -1.84
C ASP A 152 -33.96 -27.44 -2.83
N GLY A 153 -33.64 -27.57 -4.12
CA GLY A 153 -34.06 -26.64 -5.18
C GLY A 153 -33.16 -25.41 -5.31
N THR A 154 -31.99 -25.39 -4.67
CA THR A 154 -31.01 -24.31 -4.79
C THR A 154 -30.16 -24.52 -6.05
N VAL A 155 -29.91 -23.43 -6.79
CA VAL A 155 -29.04 -23.47 -7.97
C VAL A 155 -27.59 -23.31 -7.58
N LYS A 156 -26.75 -24.27 -7.96
CA LYS A 156 -25.29 -24.24 -7.80
C LYS A 156 -24.60 -24.13 -9.16
N ILE A 157 -23.63 -23.22 -9.23
CA ILE A 157 -22.75 -23.04 -10.39
C ILE A 157 -21.58 -24.00 -10.26
N ILE A 158 -21.37 -24.82 -11.28
CA ILE A 158 -20.28 -25.78 -11.38
C ILE A 158 -19.27 -25.34 -12.44
N ASP A 159 -18.05 -25.90 -12.40
CA ASP A 159 -17.01 -25.66 -13.41
C ASP A 159 -16.48 -24.21 -13.52
N PHE A 160 -16.55 -23.43 -12.44
CA PHE A 160 -16.00 -22.06 -12.37
C PHE A 160 -14.46 -22.06 -12.35
N GLY A 161 -13.81 -21.16 -13.09
CA GLY A 161 -12.35 -20.98 -13.07
C GLY A 161 -11.53 -22.15 -13.63
N ILE A 162 -12.16 -23.28 -13.97
CA ILE A 162 -11.50 -24.49 -14.49
C ILE A 162 -10.99 -24.29 -15.93
N SER A 163 -11.62 -23.42 -16.71
CA SER A 163 -11.16 -23.02 -18.05
C SER A 163 -9.81 -22.32 -18.01
N ARG A 164 -9.54 -21.50 -16.99
CA ARG A 164 -8.24 -20.84 -16.78
C ARG A 164 -7.13 -21.84 -16.49
N LEU A 165 -7.43 -22.92 -15.75
CA LEU A 165 -6.49 -24.03 -15.56
C LEU A 165 -6.17 -24.71 -16.90
N GLN A 166 -7.17 -24.91 -17.76
CA GLN A 166 -6.96 -25.48 -19.10
C GLN A 166 -6.11 -24.56 -20.00
N ASP A 167 -6.34 -23.25 -19.99
CA ASP A 167 -5.52 -22.25 -20.72
C ASP A 167 -4.05 -22.32 -20.28
N THR A 168 -3.82 -22.60 -18.99
CA THR A 168 -2.48 -22.65 -18.38
C THR A 168 -1.69 -23.90 -18.79
N PHE A 169 -2.36 -25.04 -19.05
CA PHE A 169 -1.72 -26.30 -19.44
C PHE A 169 -1.63 -26.52 -20.95
N TYR A 170 -2.47 -25.85 -21.75
CA TYR A 170 -2.63 -26.14 -23.18
C TYR A 170 -2.51 -24.88 -24.06
N SER A 171 -1.58 -23.98 -23.71
CA SER A 171 -1.35 -22.66 -24.34
C SER A 171 -1.10 -22.65 -25.85
N ASP A 172 -0.77 -23.79 -26.47
CA ASP A 172 -0.54 -23.93 -27.92
C ASP A 172 -1.84 -23.93 -28.76
N TYR A 173 -3.01 -24.00 -28.11
CA TYR A 173 -4.30 -23.92 -28.78
C TYR A 173 -4.85 -22.48 -28.71
N THR A 174 -5.23 -21.92 -29.85
CA THR A 174 -5.88 -20.59 -29.90
C THR A 174 -7.16 -20.59 -29.06
N LEU A 175 -7.37 -19.55 -28.23
CA LEU A 175 -8.57 -19.35 -27.37
C LEU A 175 -9.90 -19.57 -28.12
N ALA A 176 -9.91 -19.34 -29.44
CA ALA A 176 -11.06 -19.60 -30.33
C ALA A 176 -11.46 -21.09 -30.43
N ALA A 177 -10.55 -22.03 -30.19
CA ALA A 177 -10.82 -23.47 -30.18
C ALA A 177 -11.56 -23.94 -28.92
N PHE A 178 -11.53 -23.15 -27.83
CA PHE A 178 -12.11 -23.48 -26.53
C PHE A 178 -13.48 -22.85 -26.28
N ALA A 179 -13.94 -21.95 -27.15
CA ALA A 179 -15.24 -21.30 -27.01
C ALA A 179 -16.40 -22.30 -27.26
N THR A 180 -17.26 -22.49 -26.26
CA THR A 180 -18.56 -23.17 -26.43
C THR A 180 -19.44 -22.33 -27.36
N LYS A 181 -19.45 -22.65 -28.67
CA LYS A 181 -20.00 -21.83 -29.77
C LYS A 181 -21.35 -21.13 -29.50
N ASN A 182 -22.26 -21.74 -28.73
CA ASN A 182 -23.62 -21.22 -28.55
C ASN A 182 -23.75 -20.14 -27.45
N TYR A 183 -22.89 -20.12 -26.42
CA TYR A 183 -23.04 -19.20 -25.27
C TYR A 183 -21.85 -18.24 -25.10
N SER A 184 -20.72 -18.49 -25.76
CA SER A 184 -19.53 -17.61 -25.66
C SER A 184 -19.78 -16.21 -26.21
N SER A 185 -19.27 -15.20 -25.53
CA SER A 185 -19.41 -13.80 -25.94
C SER A 185 -18.63 -13.48 -27.24
N PRO A 186 -18.97 -12.39 -27.96
CA PRO A 186 -18.26 -11.98 -29.16
C PRO A 186 -16.75 -11.81 -28.95
N GLU A 187 -16.35 -11.22 -27.82
CA GLU A 187 -14.94 -11.05 -27.48
C GLU A 187 -14.22 -12.38 -27.18
N GLN A 188 -14.89 -13.36 -26.57
CA GLN A 188 -14.32 -14.71 -26.38
C GLN A 188 -14.09 -15.42 -27.72
N MET A 189 -15.02 -15.27 -28.67
CA MET A 189 -14.86 -15.85 -30.02
C MET A 189 -13.79 -15.16 -30.85
N ALA A 190 -13.60 -13.86 -30.65
CA ALA A 190 -12.56 -13.08 -31.30
C ALA A 190 -11.17 -13.27 -30.67
N GLY A 191 -11.06 -14.05 -29.59
CA GLY A 191 -9.81 -14.23 -28.84
C GLY A 191 -9.33 -12.95 -28.15
N LYS A 192 -10.23 -12.01 -27.87
CA LYS A 192 -9.96 -10.78 -27.12
C LYS A 192 -10.00 -11.04 -25.60
N THR A 193 -9.54 -10.06 -24.82
CA THR A 193 -9.54 -10.13 -23.36
C THR A 193 -10.92 -10.43 -22.79
N ILE A 194 -11.02 -11.48 -21.96
CA ILE A 194 -12.26 -11.91 -21.30
C ILE A 194 -12.41 -11.15 -19.99
N THR A 195 -13.58 -10.56 -19.76
CA THR A 195 -13.86 -9.72 -18.58
C THR A 195 -15.16 -10.14 -17.89
N TYR A 196 -15.56 -9.47 -16.80
CA TYR A 196 -16.85 -9.70 -16.13
C TYR A 196 -18.04 -9.55 -17.09
N GLN A 197 -17.94 -8.66 -18.07
CA GLN A 197 -18.96 -8.43 -19.09
C GLN A 197 -19.14 -9.62 -20.04
N SER A 198 -18.16 -10.51 -20.14
CA SER A 198 -18.26 -11.75 -20.92
C SER A 198 -19.16 -12.78 -20.24
N ASP A 199 -19.08 -12.90 -18.91
CA ASP A 199 -19.99 -13.74 -18.13
C ASP A 199 -21.43 -13.19 -18.20
N ILE A 200 -21.60 -11.86 -18.12
CA ILE A 200 -22.91 -11.18 -18.23
C ILE A 200 -23.58 -11.48 -19.58
N TYR A 201 -22.83 -11.47 -20.67
CA TYR A 201 -23.37 -11.83 -21.99
C TYR A 201 -23.83 -13.28 -22.05
N SER A 202 -23.01 -14.20 -21.53
CA SER A 202 -23.32 -15.63 -21.50
C SER A 202 -24.59 -15.90 -20.68
N LEU A 203 -24.73 -15.26 -19.51
CA LEU A 203 -25.97 -15.30 -18.72
C LEU A 203 -27.17 -14.73 -19.47
N GLY A 204 -26.99 -13.67 -20.25
CA GLY A 204 -28.07 -13.03 -21.01
C GLY A 204 -28.69 -14.00 -22.02
N LEU A 205 -27.88 -14.83 -22.66
CA LEU A 205 -28.34 -15.90 -23.54
C LEU A 205 -29.07 -17.01 -22.77
N ILE A 206 -28.53 -17.44 -21.62
CA ILE A 206 -29.18 -18.47 -20.78
C ILE A 206 -30.55 -17.99 -20.28
N PHE A 207 -30.64 -16.76 -19.77
CA PHE A 207 -31.89 -16.21 -19.28
C PHE A 207 -32.88 -15.96 -20.41
N TYR A 208 -32.43 -15.54 -21.58
CA TYR A 208 -33.30 -15.49 -22.75
C TYR A 208 -33.98 -16.84 -23.01
N GLU A 209 -33.22 -17.95 -23.09
CA GLU A 209 -33.81 -19.29 -23.32
C GLU A 209 -34.84 -19.67 -22.26
N ILE A 210 -34.58 -19.34 -20.99
CA ILE A 210 -35.47 -19.65 -19.86
C ILE A 210 -36.76 -18.83 -19.92
N PHE A 211 -36.67 -17.53 -20.22
CA PHE A 211 -37.82 -16.63 -20.21
C PHE A 211 -38.70 -16.79 -21.47
N THR A 212 -38.11 -17.03 -22.64
CA THR A 212 -38.86 -17.24 -23.89
C THR A 212 -39.22 -18.70 -24.17
N CYS A 213 -38.62 -19.65 -23.43
CA CYS A 213 -38.75 -21.08 -23.67
C CYS A 213 -38.27 -21.50 -25.08
N THR A 214 -37.28 -20.79 -25.64
CA THR A 214 -36.72 -21.08 -26.98
C THR A 214 -35.24 -21.39 -26.93
N HIS A 215 -34.79 -22.47 -27.58
CA HIS A 215 -33.37 -22.77 -27.73
C HIS A 215 -32.68 -21.85 -28.75
N ILE A 216 -31.49 -21.37 -28.42
CA ILE A 216 -30.67 -20.55 -29.32
C ILE A 216 -29.93 -21.47 -30.29
N THR A 217 -30.36 -21.47 -31.55
CA THR A 217 -29.72 -22.23 -32.64
C THR A 217 -28.85 -21.36 -33.56
N THR A 218 -29.15 -20.07 -33.69
CA THR A 218 -28.42 -19.07 -34.50
C THR A 218 -28.50 -17.68 -33.84
N ARG A 219 -27.47 -16.84 -34.01
CA ARG A 219 -27.34 -15.54 -33.29
C ARG A 219 -28.16 -14.37 -33.86
N GLU A 220 -28.85 -14.57 -34.98
CA GLU A 220 -29.28 -13.44 -35.84
C GLU A 220 -30.62 -12.79 -35.47
N SER A 221 -31.38 -13.30 -34.49
CA SER A 221 -32.51 -12.53 -33.92
C SER A 221 -32.99 -13.08 -32.59
N MET A 222 -32.73 -12.35 -31.50
CA MET A 222 -33.40 -12.56 -30.21
C MET A 222 -34.74 -11.80 -30.23
N ASP A 223 -35.86 -12.51 -30.22
CA ASP A 223 -37.19 -11.89 -30.10
C ASP A 223 -37.61 -11.84 -28.63
N VAL A 224 -37.48 -10.67 -28.02
CA VAL A 224 -37.89 -10.40 -26.63
C VAL A 224 -39.28 -9.75 -26.54
N SER A 225 -39.99 -9.56 -27.66
CA SER A 225 -41.22 -8.77 -27.70
C SER A 225 -42.36 -9.33 -26.84
N SER A 226 -42.32 -10.63 -26.53
CA SER A 226 -43.30 -11.34 -25.69
C SER A 226 -43.09 -11.15 -24.18
N LEU A 227 -41.96 -10.56 -23.74
CA LEU A 227 -41.61 -10.41 -22.33
C LEU A 227 -42.04 -9.04 -21.76
N PRO A 228 -42.19 -8.89 -20.43
CA PRO A 228 -42.42 -7.59 -19.80
C PRO A 228 -41.32 -6.57 -20.15
N GLN A 229 -41.68 -5.29 -20.23
CA GLN A 229 -40.75 -4.23 -20.67
C GLN A 229 -39.47 -4.15 -19.83
N GLY A 230 -39.55 -4.42 -18.51
CA GLY A 230 -38.37 -4.47 -17.65
C GLY A 230 -37.42 -5.59 -18.05
N MET A 231 -37.96 -6.81 -18.23
CA MET A 231 -37.18 -7.96 -18.72
C MET A 231 -36.56 -7.74 -20.10
N GLN A 232 -37.30 -7.10 -21.01
CA GLN A 232 -36.77 -6.74 -22.34
C GLN A 232 -35.53 -5.86 -22.21
N ASN A 233 -35.60 -4.82 -21.38
CA ASN A 233 -34.50 -3.89 -21.18
C ASN A 233 -33.27 -4.60 -20.59
N ILE A 234 -33.49 -5.51 -19.62
CA ILE A 234 -32.42 -6.29 -18.97
C ILE A 234 -31.73 -7.18 -20.00
N LEU A 235 -32.47 -8.06 -20.70
CA LEU A 235 -31.88 -9.02 -21.65
C LEU A 235 -31.17 -8.31 -22.81
N VAL A 236 -31.77 -7.27 -23.39
CA VAL A 236 -31.16 -6.50 -24.49
C VAL A 236 -29.86 -5.82 -24.06
N LYS A 237 -29.78 -5.35 -22.81
CA LYS A 237 -28.55 -4.75 -22.28
C LYS A 237 -27.48 -5.80 -21.98
N MET A 238 -27.86 -6.98 -21.47
CA MET A 238 -26.92 -8.09 -21.23
C MET A 238 -26.28 -8.60 -22.53
N THR A 239 -27.03 -8.66 -23.63
CA THR A 239 -26.59 -9.28 -24.89
C THR A 239 -26.09 -8.30 -25.96
N LYS A 240 -25.71 -7.06 -25.59
CA LYS A 240 -25.05 -6.13 -26.53
C LYS A 240 -23.73 -6.70 -27.06
N GLU A 241 -23.40 -6.47 -28.33
CA GLU A 241 -22.14 -6.97 -28.89
C GLU A 241 -20.92 -6.31 -28.27
N GLU A 242 -20.95 -4.99 -28.12
CA GLU A 242 -19.87 -4.21 -27.50
C GLU A 242 -19.91 -4.30 -25.95
N PRO A 243 -18.82 -4.73 -25.28
CA PRO A 243 -18.80 -4.92 -23.82
C PRO A 243 -19.13 -3.67 -22.99
N ASN A 244 -18.73 -2.48 -23.46
CA ASN A 244 -18.98 -1.21 -22.79
C ASN A 244 -20.46 -0.76 -22.82
N LEU A 245 -21.29 -1.36 -23.67
CA LEU A 245 -22.73 -1.12 -23.73
C LEU A 245 -23.53 -2.09 -22.83
N ARG A 246 -22.86 -3.08 -22.23
CA ARG A 246 -23.46 -4.01 -21.26
C ARG A 246 -23.45 -3.39 -19.85
N TYR A 247 -23.95 -4.14 -18.87
CA TYR A 247 -23.76 -3.78 -17.46
C TYR A 247 -22.27 -3.75 -17.10
N GLY A 248 -21.84 -2.72 -16.39
CA GLY A 248 -20.44 -2.57 -15.99
C GLY A 248 -20.03 -3.61 -14.96
N THR A 249 -20.94 -3.93 -14.05
CA THR A 249 -20.78 -4.96 -13.00
C THR A 249 -22.04 -5.81 -12.88
N ILE A 250 -21.90 -7.03 -12.37
CA ILE A 250 -23.03 -7.92 -12.08
C ILE A 250 -23.95 -7.37 -10.98
N THR A 251 -23.44 -6.52 -10.08
CA THR A 251 -24.23 -5.84 -9.05
C THR A 251 -25.22 -4.84 -9.66
N GLU A 252 -24.88 -4.17 -10.77
CA GLU A 252 -25.84 -3.31 -11.50
C GLU A 252 -26.99 -4.13 -12.09
N LEU A 253 -26.69 -5.31 -12.64
CA LEU A 253 -27.70 -6.23 -13.14
C LEU A 253 -28.62 -6.69 -12.00
N LYS A 254 -28.05 -7.05 -10.84
CA LYS A 254 -28.82 -7.48 -9.67
C LYS A 254 -29.85 -6.42 -9.24
N ARG A 255 -29.49 -5.14 -9.21
CA ARG A 255 -30.41 -4.04 -8.87
C ARG A 255 -31.59 -3.94 -9.84
N ASP A 256 -31.35 -4.13 -11.14
CA ASP A 256 -32.43 -4.09 -12.14
C ASP A 256 -33.36 -5.32 -12.01
N ILE A 257 -32.82 -6.50 -11.66
CA ILE A 257 -33.61 -7.70 -11.35
C ILE A 257 -34.43 -7.51 -10.07
N GLU A 258 -33.84 -6.99 -8.99
CA GLU A 258 -34.54 -6.67 -7.74
C GLU A 258 -35.65 -5.65 -7.97
N LYS A 259 -35.42 -4.66 -8.84
CA LYS A 259 -36.44 -3.70 -9.26
C LYS A 259 -37.59 -4.40 -9.99
N GLU A 260 -37.32 -5.30 -10.93
CA GLU A 260 -38.39 -6.06 -11.62
C GLU A 260 -39.15 -6.98 -10.66
N LYS A 261 -38.44 -7.61 -9.71
CA LYS A 261 -39.04 -8.41 -8.64
C LYS A 261 -39.92 -7.56 -7.72
N SER A 262 -39.47 -6.35 -7.35
CA SER A 262 -40.26 -5.42 -6.53
C SER A 262 -41.59 -5.03 -7.21
N LEU A 263 -41.63 -5.00 -8.54
CA LEU A 263 -42.86 -4.76 -9.31
C LEU A 263 -43.82 -5.96 -9.26
N LEU A 264 -43.33 -7.19 -9.06
CA LEU A 264 -44.14 -8.41 -8.84
C LEU A 264 -44.62 -8.55 -7.39
N VAL A 265 -43.82 -8.12 -6.41
CA VAL A 265 -44.20 -8.15 -4.98
C VAL A 265 -45.39 -7.21 -4.69
N GLN A 266 -45.71 -6.28 -5.59
CA GLN A 266 -46.93 -5.46 -5.54
C GLN A 266 -48.25 -6.28 -5.58
N GLU A 267 -48.22 -7.59 -5.84
CA GLU A 267 -49.39 -8.46 -5.62
C GLU A 267 -49.72 -8.69 -4.14
N ARG A 268 -48.71 -8.63 -3.24
CA ARG A 268 -48.89 -8.67 -1.79
C ARG A 268 -49.00 -7.26 -1.23
N TYR A 269 -49.90 -7.06 -0.27
CA TYR A 269 -50.19 -5.73 0.25
C TYR A 269 -50.38 -5.69 1.76
N ILE A 270 -50.05 -4.54 2.35
CA ILE A 270 -50.44 -4.19 3.71
C ILE A 270 -51.77 -3.44 3.69
N SER A 271 -52.64 -3.74 4.65
CA SER A 271 -53.92 -3.06 4.81
C SER A 271 -53.81 -1.90 5.79
N LEU A 272 -54.32 -0.73 5.40
CA LEU A 272 -54.41 0.46 6.25
C LEU A 272 -55.86 0.82 6.52
N GLY A 273 -56.23 0.89 7.80
CA GLY A 273 -57.46 1.57 8.24
C GLY A 273 -57.18 3.04 8.49
N PHE A 274 -58.21 3.88 8.64
CA PHE A 274 -58.01 5.27 9.07
C PHE A 274 -59.15 5.75 9.97
N THR A 275 -58.83 6.69 10.85
CA THR A 275 -59.79 7.25 11.82
C THR A 275 -60.43 8.55 11.32
N ASN A 276 -61.55 8.96 11.92
CA ASN A 276 -62.18 10.26 11.62
C ASN A 276 -61.27 11.47 11.87
N ASN A 277 -60.20 11.33 12.66
CA ASN A 277 -59.19 12.38 12.82
C ASN A 277 -58.44 12.65 11.50
N VAL A 278 -58.22 11.63 10.69
CA VAL A 278 -57.55 11.74 9.38
C VAL A 278 -58.41 12.54 8.41
N THR A 279 -59.71 12.24 8.37
CA THR A 279 -60.69 12.99 7.57
C THR A 279 -60.72 14.47 7.96
N ARG A 280 -60.71 14.77 9.27
CA ARG A 280 -60.57 16.15 9.78
C ARG A 280 -59.26 16.82 9.38
N GLY A 281 -58.14 16.09 9.48
CA GLY A 281 -56.82 16.58 9.12
C GLY A 281 -56.69 16.92 7.65
N LEU A 282 -57.17 16.05 6.76
CA LEU A 282 -57.17 16.27 5.31
C LEU A 282 -58.09 17.43 4.92
N SER A 283 -59.25 17.58 5.55
CA SER A 283 -60.17 18.69 5.26
C SER A 283 -59.60 20.04 5.71
N SER A 284 -59.02 20.09 6.91
CA SER A 284 -58.40 21.30 7.45
C SER A 284 -57.21 21.78 6.61
N ALA A 285 -56.51 20.86 5.97
CA ALA A 285 -55.40 21.16 5.06
C ALA A 285 -55.83 21.41 3.61
N GLY A 286 -57.13 21.36 3.31
CA GLY A 286 -57.69 21.64 1.98
C GLY A 286 -57.58 20.50 0.96
N TYR A 287 -57.23 19.29 1.37
CA TYR A 287 -57.13 18.12 0.47
C TYR A 287 -58.50 17.48 0.18
N ILE A 288 -59.50 17.70 1.03
CA ILE A 288 -60.89 17.31 0.81
C ILE A 288 -61.84 18.44 1.20
N GLU A 289 -62.90 18.65 0.41
CA GLU A 289 -63.82 19.78 0.58
C GLU A 289 -64.76 19.64 1.81
N LYS A 290 -64.99 18.40 2.27
CA LYS A 290 -65.86 18.06 3.40
C LYS A 290 -65.30 16.86 4.16
N GLU A 291 -65.65 16.74 5.44
CA GLU A 291 -65.24 15.62 6.30
C GLU A 291 -65.95 14.30 5.92
N GLU A 292 -65.63 13.76 4.74
CA GLU A 292 -66.26 12.57 4.19
C GLU A 292 -65.24 11.42 4.04
N THR A 293 -65.60 10.23 4.53
CA THR A 293 -64.77 9.03 4.49
C THR A 293 -64.42 8.61 3.06
N THR A 294 -65.37 8.76 2.13
CA THR A 294 -65.18 8.42 0.71
C THR A 294 -64.13 9.29 0.04
N LEU A 295 -64.13 10.59 0.34
CA LEU A 295 -63.15 11.55 -0.18
C LEU A 295 -61.77 11.33 0.42
N ALA A 296 -61.70 11.07 1.73
CA ALA A 296 -60.45 10.74 2.42
C ALA A 296 -59.83 9.43 1.90
N LEU A 297 -60.65 8.40 1.62
CA LEU A 297 -60.19 7.13 1.06
C LEU A 297 -59.47 7.35 -0.28
N LYS A 298 -60.09 8.10 -1.19
CA LYS A 298 -59.52 8.37 -2.52
C LYS A 298 -58.17 9.08 -2.44
N ILE A 299 -58.05 10.08 -1.56
CA ILE A 299 -56.78 10.81 -1.35
C ILE A 299 -55.69 9.89 -0.79
N LEU A 300 -56.03 9.03 0.17
CA LEU A 300 -55.06 8.09 0.76
C LEU A 300 -54.65 6.98 -0.22
N GLU A 301 -55.56 6.52 -1.09
CA GLU A 301 -55.23 5.57 -2.17
C GLU A 301 -54.25 6.19 -3.18
N GLU A 302 -54.47 7.45 -3.59
CA GLU A 302 -53.55 8.18 -4.46
C GLU A 302 -52.19 8.42 -3.79
N GLU A 303 -52.20 8.73 -2.49
CA GLU A 303 -51.01 9.01 -1.69
C GLU A 303 -50.06 7.80 -1.60
N TYR A 304 -50.60 6.59 -1.55
CA TYR A 304 -49.85 5.34 -1.37
C TYR A 304 -49.79 4.44 -2.62
N ALA A 305 -50.13 4.98 -3.80
CA ALA A 305 -50.10 4.24 -5.08
C ALA A 305 -48.67 3.91 -5.59
N GLY A 306 -47.63 4.10 -4.78
CA GLY A 306 -46.23 3.88 -5.15
C GLY A 306 -45.37 3.45 -3.95
N LYS A 307 -44.04 3.57 -4.07
CA LYS A 307 -43.11 3.22 -2.98
C LYS A 307 -43.44 3.99 -1.71
N CYS A 308 -43.66 3.25 -0.62
CA CYS A 308 -43.95 3.78 0.70
C CYS A 308 -42.81 3.45 1.65
N TYR A 309 -42.54 4.35 2.59
CA TYR A 309 -41.45 4.18 3.56
C TYR A 309 -42.02 4.29 4.97
N ILE A 310 -41.46 3.55 5.91
CA ILE A 310 -41.93 3.52 7.31
C ILE A 310 -40.78 3.74 8.29
N TRP A 311 -41.06 4.45 9.38
CA TRP A 311 -40.10 4.69 10.46
C TRP A 311 -40.76 4.64 11.84
N PRO A 312 -40.08 4.16 12.89
CA PRO A 312 -40.62 4.16 14.26
C PRO A 312 -40.91 5.58 14.78
N GLY A 313 -42.11 5.78 15.33
CA GLY A 313 -42.60 7.04 15.88
C GLY A 313 -42.03 7.37 17.26
N LYS A 314 -42.15 8.64 17.67
CA LYS A 314 -41.68 9.15 18.97
C LYS A 314 -42.80 9.89 19.71
N ASP A 315 -42.83 9.73 21.03
CA ASP A 315 -43.67 10.48 21.95
C ASP A 315 -43.15 11.93 22.16
N ARG A 316 -43.87 12.69 23.01
CA ARG A 316 -43.55 14.10 23.28
C ARG A 316 -42.24 14.32 24.02
N ASP A 317 -41.69 13.29 24.66
CA ASP A 317 -40.42 13.32 25.39
C ASP A 317 -39.26 12.78 24.54
N GLY A 318 -39.51 12.45 23.26
CA GLY A 318 -38.52 11.91 22.34
C GLY A 318 -38.23 10.42 22.52
N LYS A 319 -39.00 9.72 23.37
CA LYS A 319 -38.94 8.26 23.53
C LYS A 319 -39.85 7.59 22.52
N PHE A 320 -39.48 6.40 22.07
CA PHE A 320 -40.27 5.67 21.08
C PHE A 320 -41.60 5.19 21.71
N ASP A 321 -42.70 5.34 20.98
CA ASP A 321 -44.01 4.78 21.33
C ASP A 321 -44.43 3.70 20.32
N ASP A 322 -45.56 3.02 20.55
CA ASP A 322 -46.13 2.01 19.63
C ASP A 322 -46.75 2.64 18.36
N SER A 323 -46.15 3.72 17.84
CA SER A 323 -46.57 4.38 16.61
C SER A 323 -45.48 4.34 15.55
N PHE A 324 -45.88 4.48 14.30
CA PHE A 324 -44.99 4.51 13.14
C PHE A 324 -45.36 5.69 12.24
N GLU A 325 -44.36 6.30 11.61
CA GLU A 325 -44.54 7.31 10.57
C GLU A 325 -44.47 6.63 9.20
N LEU A 326 -45.55 6.72 8.42
CA LEU A 326 -45.63 6.26 7.04
C LEU A 326 -45.46 7.46 6.10
N TYR A 327 -44.40 7.45 5.32
CA TYR A 327 -44.08 8.51 4.36
C TYR A 327 -44.75 8.24 3.02
N GLY A 328 -45.84 8.97 2.75
CA GLY A 328 -46.52 8.99 1.45
C GLY A 328 -45.84 9.95 0.46
N GLN A 329 -46.49 10.22 -0.67
CA GLN A 329 -45.98 11.15 -1.69
C GLN A 329 -45.93 12.62 -1.23
N ARG A 330 -46.93 13.08 -0.48
CA ARG A 330 -47.20 14.48 -0.15
C ARG A 330 -47.24 14.75 1.36
N PHE A 331 -47.56 13.76 2.19
CA PHE A 331 -47.65 13.92 3.65
C PHE A 331 -47.27 12.64 4.42
N ILE A 332 -47.06 12.82 5.73
CA ILE A 332 -46.70 11.75 6.66
C ILE A 332 -47.96 11.30 7.39
N SER A 333 -48.21 9.99 7.43
CA SER A 333 -49.30 9.39 8.20
C SER A 333 -48.78 8.75 9.47
N ILE A 334 -49.48 8.94 10.58
CA ILE A 334 -49.14 8.33 11.86
C ILE A 334 -49.93 7.03 11.99
N LEU A 335 -49.24 5.90 11.86
CA LEU A 335 -49.77 4.56 12.02
C LEU A 335 -49.68 4.10 13.47
N ARG A 336 -50.63 3.28 13.89
CA ARG A 336 -50.55 2.43 15.08
C ARG A 336 -51.13 1.07 14.73
N TYR A 337 -50.75 0.02 15.46
CA TYR A 337 -51.44 -1.26 15.34
C TYR A 337 -52.93 -1.09 15.64
N ASP A 338 -53.79 -1.70 14.82
CA ASP A 338 -55.22 -1.62 15.00
C ASP A 338 -55.61 -2.33 16.31
N LYS A 339 -56.49 -1.68 17.10
CA LYS A 339 -56.87 -2.16 18.44
C LYS A 339 -57.72 -3.43 18.40
N ILE A 340 -58.35 -3.73 17.27
CA ILE A 340 -59.25 -4.88 17.08
C ILE A 340 -58.52 -6.01 16.34
N ASP A 341 -57.62 -5.67 15.41
CA ASP A 341 -56.80 -6.63 14.65
C ASP A 341 -55.35 -6.16 14.55
N SER A 342 -54.49 -6.63 15.45
CA SER A 342 -53.09 -6.22 15.52
C SER A 342 -52.28 -6.53 14.26
N LYS A 343 -52.84 -7.30 13.32
CA LYS A 343 -52.24 -7.59 12.01
C LYS A 343 -52.41 -6.46 10.99
N ARG A 344 -53.13 -5.40 11.35
CA ARG A 344 -53.38 -4.23 10.50
C ARG A 344 -52.85 -2.96 11.13
N PHE A 345 -52.42 -2.00 10.31
CA PHE A 345 -52.16 -0.64 10.77
C PHE A 345 -53.41 0.25 10.63
N THR A 346 -53.61 1.15 11.59
CA THR A 346 -54.60 2.24 11.52
C THR A 346 -53.88 3.58 11.44
N VAL A 347 -54.21 4.39 10.42
CA VAL A 347 -53.83 5.79 10.33
C VAL A 347 -54.64 6.59 11.35
N THR A 348 -53.95 7.13 12.35
CA THR A 348 -54.53 7.90 13.45
C THR A 348 -54.46 9.41 13.24
N GLY A 349 -53.57 9.87 12.36
CA GLY A 349 -53.41 11.27 12.00
C GLY A 349 -52.50 11.46 10.79
N VAL A 350 -52.49 12.68 10.25
CA VAL A 350 -51.65 13.10 9.11
C VAL A 350 -50.88 14.37 9.45
N ARG A 351 -49.65 14.51 8.94
CA ARG A 351 -48.75 15.65 9.15
C ARG A 351 -48.16 16.10 7.81
N PHE A 352 -48.21 17.40 7.56
CA PHE A 352 -47.68 18.01 6.33
C PHE A 352 -46.29 18.60 6.61
N VAL A 353 -45.31 18.24 5.78
CA VAL A 353 -43.90 18.70 5.87
C VAL A 353 -43.43 19.20 4.50
N SER A 354 -42.33 19.96 4.44
CA SER A 354 -41.75 20.38 3.16
C SER A 354 -41.20 19.19 2.37
N ALA A 355 -41.16 19.31 1.04
CA ALA A 355 -40.66 18.27 0.14
C ALA A 355 -39.22 17.85 0.46
N ASP A 356 -38.33 18.81 0.75
CA ASP A 356 -36.92 18.55 1.10
C ASP A 356 -36.81 17.71 2.37
N ARG A 357 -37.61 18.03 3.39
CA ARG A 357 -37.61 17.30 4.66
C ARG A 357 -38.16 15.88 4.49
N MET A 358 -39.16 15.70 3.62
CA MET A 358 -39.71 14.40 3.31
C MET A 358 -38.73 13.51 2.53
N MET A 359 -37.92 14.08 1.63
CA MET A 359 -36.91 13.34 0.89
C MET A 359 -35.82 12.78 1.81
N ILE A 360 -35.28 13.62 2.69
CA ILE A 360 -34.27 13.21 3.69
C ILE A 360 -34.81 12.12 4.62
N GLN A 361 -36.08 12.22 5.03
CA GLN A 361 -36.70 11.21 5.89
C GLN A 361 -36.93 9.88 5.17
N LYS A 362 -37.23 9.90 3.87
CA LYS A 362 -37.40 8.68 3.05
C LYS A 362 -36.08 7.95 2.81
N GLU A 363 -34.98 8.68 2.63
CA GLU A 363 -33.64 8.08 2.48
C GLU A 363 -33.19 7.29 3.72
N LEU A 364 -33.66 7.70 4.90
CA LEU A 364 -33.35 7.06 6.17
C LEU A 364 -34.36 5.98 6.58
N ALA A 365 -35.54 5.96 5.97
CA ALA A 365 -36.65 5.11 6.38
C ALA A 365 -36.66 3.77 5.64
N TYR A 366 -37.21 2.74 6.29
CA TYR A 366 -37.34 1.41 5.69
C TYR A 366 -38.33 1.45 4.52
N GLU A 367 -37.87 1.08 3.31
CA GLU A 367 -38.74 0.95 2.14
C GLU A 367 -39.62 -0.29 2.30
N ILE A 368 -40.95 -0.09 2.32
CA ILE A 368 -41.90 -1.20 2.44
C ILE A 368 -41.88 -1.99 1.12
N PRO A 369 -41.54 -3.29 1.11
CA PRO A 369 -41.45 -4.07 -0.12
C PRO A 369 -42.81 -4.50 -0.67
N TYR A 370 -43.91 -4.16 0.01
CA TYR A 370 -45.29 -4.57 -0.29
C TYR A 370 -46.15 -3.39 -0.78
N GLY A 371 -47.21 -3.67 -1.55
CA GLY A 371 -48.21 -2.66 -1.91
C GLY A 371 -48.99 -2.16 -0.69
N VAL A 372 -49.55 -0.95 -0.73
CA VAL A 372 -50.35 -0.40 0.38
C VAL A 372 -51.79 -0.21 -0.07
N LYS A 373 -52.73 -0.89 0.60
CA LYS A 373 -54.17 -0.72 0.34
C LYS A 373 -54.87 -0.07 1.51
N VAL A 374 -55.61 0.99 1.23
CA VAL A 374 -56.41 1.70 2.22
C VAL A 374 -57.85 1.20 2.11
N GLY A 375 -58.49 0.88 3.23
CA GLY A 375 -59.82 0.28 3.22
C GLY A 375 -60.78 0.95 4.20
N GLY A 376 -61.91 1.44 3.69
CA GLY A 376 -63.05 1.87 4.49
C GLY A 376 -63.88 0.68 4.96
N GLY A 377 -63.72 0.30 6.23
CA GLY A 377 -64.51 -0.69 6.98
C GLY A 377 -65.35 -1.72 6.19
N SER A 378 -64.76 -2.89 5.88
CA SER A 378 -65.41 -4.21 5.85
C SER A 378 -64.36 -5.33 5.68
N ARG A 379 -64.54 -6.44 6.39
CA ARG A 379 -63.59 -7.57 6.51
C ARG A 379 -63.66 -8.52 5.31
N VAL A 380 -62.59 -8.59 4.51
CA VAL A 380 -62.25 -9.76 3.71
C VAL A 380 -60.73 -9.90 3.71
N HIS A 381 -60.20 -10.89 4.43
CA HIS A 381 -58.78 -11.25 4.34
C HIS A 381 -58.53 -11.94 3.01
N TYR A 382 -57.61 -11.41 2.21
CA TYR A 382 -57.14 -12.09 1.01
C TYR A 382 -55.83 -12.82 1.32
N LYS A 383 -55.55 -13.94 0.64
CA LYS A 383 -54.31 -14.73 0.79
C LYS A 383 -53.01 -13.91 0.58
N ALA A 384 -53.09 -12.72 0.01
CA ALA A 384 -51.96 -11.84 -0.31
C ALA A 384 -51.75 -10.69 0.70
N GLU A 385 -52.54 -10.61 1.78
CA GLU A 385 -52.39 -9.59 2.83
C GLU A 385 -51.20 -9.92 3.76
N VAL A 386 -50.32 -8.95 3.99
CA VAL A 386 -49.13 -9.08 4.84
C VAL A 386 -49.41 -8.51 6.24
N ASP A 387 -48.95 -9.24 7.26
CA ASP A 387 -49.12 -8.87 8.67
C ASP A 387 -48.33 -7.59 9.01
N ALA A 388 -49.01 -6.60 9.56
CA ALA A 388 -48.42 -5.34 10.00
C ALA A 388 -47.31 -5.52 11.04
N GLN A 389 -47.34 -6.60 11.85
CA GLN A 389 -46.31 -6.85 12.86
C GLN A 389 -44.94 -7.13 12.23
N ILE A 390 -44.91 -7.89 11.13
CA ILE A 390 -43.68 -8.21 10.39
C ILE A 390 -43.03 -6.92 9.88
N VAL A 391 -43.82 -6.06 9.24
CA VAL A 391 -43.34 -4.77 8.71
C VAL A 391 -42.86 -3.83 9.83
N GLY A 392 -43.48 -3.91 11.01
CA GLY A 392 -43.03 -3.16 12.18
C GLY A 392 -41.69 -3.65 12.75
N GLU A 393 -41.47 -4.97 12.80
CA GLU A 393 -40.19 -5.56 13.22
C GLU A 393 -39.06 -5.25 12.24
N ASP A 394 -39.31 -5.36 10.93
CA ASP A 394 -38.33 -5.03 9.89
C ASP A 394 -37.90 -3.56 9.96
N ALA A 395 -38.84 -2.64 10.21
CA ALA A 395 -38.55 -1.22 10.40
C ALA A 395 -37.69 -0.95 11.66
N LEU A 396 -37.87 -1.73 12.73
CA LEU A 396 -37.07 -1.63 13.95
C LEU A 396 -35.65 -2.19 13.75
N ASN A 397 -35.51 -3.31 13.03
CA ASN A 397 -34.22 -3.92 12.73
C ASN A 397 -33.39 -3.04 11.79
N HIS A 398 -34.00 -2.53 10.71
CA HIS A 398 -33.33 -1.61 9.78
C HIS A 398 -32.80 -0.36 10.48
N LYS A 399 -33.55 0.16 11.46
CA LYS A 399 -33.09 1.27 12.29
C LYS A 399 -31.86 0.90 13.10
N ALA A 400 -31.83 -0.26 13.75
CA ALA A 400 -30.69 -0.68 14.57
C ALA A 400 -29.41 -0.83 13.73
N GLU A 401 -29.54 -1.34 12.51
CA GLU A 401 -28.44 -1.42 11.53
C GLU A 401 -28.01 -0.04 11.04
N SER A 402 -28.96 0.85 10.70
CA SER A 402 -28.68 2.21 10.24
C SER A 402 -28.04 3.08 11.33
N GLU A 403 -28.45 2.95 12.60
CA GLU A 403 -27.82 3.64 13.75
C GLU A 403 -26.38 3.14 13.94
N LYS A 404 -26.15 1.83 13.89
CA LYS A 404 -24.81 1.25 13.99
C LYS A 404 -23.90 1.70 12.83
N GLN A 405 -24.39 1.64 11.61
CA GLN A 405 -23.64 2.04 10.41
C GLN A 405 -23.38 3.55 10.39
N ARG A 406 -24.32 4.37 10.89
CA ARG A 406 -24.13 5.82 11.01
C ARG A 406 -23.10 6.18 12.07
N ASP A 407 -23.09 5.47 13.20
CA ASP A 407 -22.08 5.68 14.24
C ASP A 407 -20.69 5.26 13.75
N ASP A 408 -20.59 4.14 13.02
CA ASP A 408 -19.36 3.66 12.38
C ASP A 408 -18.87 4.65 11.28
N ASP A 409 -19.75 5.12 10.40
CA ASP A 409 -19.45 6.09 9.34
C ASP A 409 -19.05 7.46 9.91
N MET A 410 -19.67 7.87 11.02
CA MET A 410 -19.35 9.13 11.70
C MET A 410 -17.99 9.03 12.40
N HIS A 411 -17.68 7.89 13.02
CA HIS A 411 -16.37 7.64 13.63
C HIS A 411 -15.25 7.55 12.59
N GLN A 412 -15.48 6.85 11.48
CA GLN A 412 -14.55 6.79 10.36
C GLN A 412 -14.31 8.19 9.75
N LYS A 413 -15.36 8.98 9.54
CA LYS A 413 -15.24 10.36 9.04
C LYS A 413 -14.52 11.28 10.02
N ASP A 414 -14.68 11.08 11.32
CA ASP A 414 -13.98 11.87 12.35
C ASP A 414 -12.48 11.56 12.35
N ILE A 415 -12.08 10.28 12.40
CA ILE A 415 -10.66 9.87 12.41
C ILE A 415 -9.97 10.27 11.10
N THR A 416 -10.56 9.94 9.96
CA THR A 416 -9.96 10.28 8.65
C THR A 416 -9.95 11.78 8.39
N GLY A 417 -10.96 12.51 8.88
CA GLY A 417 -11.00 13.96 8.87
C GLY A 417 -9.84 14.56 9.65
N LYS A 418 -9.64 14.14 10.90
CA LYS A 418 -8.53 14.58 11.74
C LYS A 418 -7.17 14.34 11.10
N TRP A 419 -6.89 13.13 10.62
CA TRP A 419 -5.59 12.83 10.00
C TRP A 419 -5.36 13.58 8.68
N LYS A 420 -6.42 13.83 7.91
CA LYS A 420 -6.34 14.66 6.71
C LYS A 420 -6.02 16.12 7.07
N ASP A 421 -6.67 16.66 8.08
CA ASP A 421 -6.45 18.02 8.57
C ASP A 421 -5.01 18.18 9.12
N ILE A 422 -4.47 17.17 9.81
CA ILE A 422 -3.05 17.13 10.23
C ILE A 422 -2.11 17.23 9.01
N LEU A 423 -2.32 16.42 7.97
CA LEU A 423 -1.51 16.48 6.74
C LEU A 423 -1.62 17.83 6.02
N GLU A 424 -2.80 18.47 6.07
CA GLU A 424 -2.98 19.82 5.52
C GLU A 424 -2.23 20.88 6.33
N LEU A 425 -2.20 20.77 7.66
CA LEU A 425 -1.40 21.63 8.54
C LEU A 425 0.10 21.47 8.28
N GLU A 426 0.61 20.24 8.18
CA GLU A 426 2.01 19.96 7.86
C GLU A 426 2.39 20.53 6.47
N ARG A 427 1.52 20.37 5.47
CA ARG A 427 1.74 20.95 4.13
C ARG A 427 1.80 22.47 4.18
N LYS A 428 0.92 23.11 4.96
CA LYS A 428 0.94 24.56 5.16
C LYS A 428 2.20 25.01 5.89
N GLN A 429 2.63 24.30 6.92
CA GLN A 429 3.87 24.59 7.63
C GLN A 429 5.07 24.56 6.67
N ILE A 430 5.22 23.48 5.88
CA ILE A 430 6.29 23.38 4.88
C ILE A 430 6.26 24.57 3.91
N SER A 431 5.06 25.00 3.49
CA SER A 431 4.92 26.16 2.61
C SER A 431 5.31 27.49 3.26
N GLN A 432 5.14 27.62 4.59
CA GLN A 432 5.53 28.81 5.35
C GLN A 432 7.02 28.80 5.73
N GLU A 433 7.60 27.62 5.95
CA GLU A 433 9.02 27.42 6.23
C GLU A 433 9.90 27.55 4.99
N LYS A 434 9.30 27.51 3.79
CA LYS A 434 9.95 27.81 2.51
C LYS A 434 10.37 29.29 2.47
N SER A 435 11.39 29.60 3.25
CA SER A 435 12.00 30.92 3.31
C SER A 435 12.80 31.10 2.02
N THR A 436 12.35 32.00 1.17
CA THR A 436 13.03 32.33 -0.09
C THR A 436 13.92 33.56 0.11
N LEU A 437 15.15 33.46 -0.40
CA LEU A 437 16.06 34.58 -0.53
C LEU A 437 16.21 34.93 -2.00
N SER A 438 16.17 36.21 -2.33
CA SER A 438 16.50 36.65 -3.69
C SER A 438 18.01 36.70 -3.86
N TYR A 439 18.51 36.08 -4.93
CA TYR A 439 19.90 36.16 -5.35
C TYR A 439 20.02 36.87 -6.69
N TYR A 440 21.16 37.52 -6.88
CA TYR A 440 21.58 38.15 -8.11
C TYR A 440 23.02 37.74 -8.39
N ASN A 441 23.41 37.70 -9.67
CA ASN A 441 24.78 37.44 -10.09
C ASN A 441 25.28 36.03 -9.72
N LEU A 442 25.00 35.06 -10.60
CA LEU A 442 25.48 33.68 -10.54
C LEU A 442 26.83 33.54 -11.25
N LYS A 443 27.81 32.93 -10.58
CA LYS A 443 29.04 32.41 -11.21
C LYS A 443 29.15 30.91 -10.97
N ILE A 444 29.57 30.19 -12.00
CA ILE A 444 29.71 28.73 -11.99
C ILE A 444 31.20 28.42 -12.08
N ASN A 445 31.70 27.57 -11.18
CA ASN A 445 33.07 27.07 -11.22
C ASN A 445 33.06 25.57 -11.54
N GLU A 446 33.39 25.22 -12.78
CA GLU A 446 33.36 23.84 -13.27
C GLU A 446 34.48 22.96 -12.68
N GLU A 447 35.63 23.53 -12.32
CA GLU A 447 36.77 22.77 -11.76
C GLU A 447 36.54 22.33 -10.30
N ASP A 448 35.78 23.13 -9.55
CA ASP A 448 35.49 22.93 -8.12
C ASP A 448 34.04 22.46 -7.87
N ALA A 449 33.29 22.21 -8.95
CA ALA A 449 31.87 21.84 -8.93
C ALA A 449 31.04 22.73 -7.98
N SER A 450 31.27 24.05 -8.01
CA SER A 450 30.65 25.00 -7.08
C SER A 450 29.95 26.17 -7.79
N LEU A 451 28.91 26.71 -7.15
CA LEU A 451 28.17 27.89 -7.57
C LEU A 451 28.42 29.01 -6.58
N GLU A 452 28.73 30.21 -7.06
CA GLU A 452 28.82 31.42 -6.26
C GLU A 452 27.64 32.33 -6.61
N ILE A 453 26.86 32.74 -5.61
CA ILE A 453 25.74 33.68 -5.76
C ILE A 453 25.86 34.85 -4.80
N GLN A 454 25.29 35.99 -5.19
CA GLN A 454 25.19 37.16 -4.34
C GLN A 454 23.76 37.34 -3.83
N ILE A 455 23.61 37.50 -2.51
CA ILE A 455 22.32 37.58 -1.83
C ILE A 455 22.17 38.97 -1.22
N ASN A 456 20.95 39.52 -1.29
CA ASN A 456 20.66 40.80 -0.66
C ASN A 456 20.68 40.69 0.88
N THR A 457 21.57 41.45 1.52
CA THR A 457 22.02 41.24 2.91
C THR A 457 21.04 41.73 3.99
N ASP A 458 19.99 42.46 3.64
CA ASP A 458 19.04 43.03 4.61
C ASP A 458 18.19 42.00 5.39
N ARG A 459 18.20 40.71 4.97
CA ARG A 459 17.50 39.60 5.64
C ARG A 459 18.34 38.32 5.81
N ALA A 460 19.61 38.34 5.40
CA ALA A 460 20.40 37.13 5.27
C ALA A 460 20.89 36.54 6.62
N TYR A 461 20.88 37.34 7.69
CA TYR A 461 21.33 36.92 9.04
C TYR A 461 20.21 36.31 9.92
N GLU A 462 18.98 36.23 9.42
CA GLU A 462 17.84 35.65 10.15
C GLU A 462 17.55 34.18 9.78
N LEU A 463 18.31 33.59 8.85
CA LEU A 463 18.05 32.25 8.32
C LEU A 463 19.05 31.22 8.86
N ASN A 464 18.53 30.17 9.50
CA ASN A 464 19.31 29.03 9.99
C ASN A 464 19.55 28.00 8.88
N TYR A 465 20.35 28.34 7.87
CA TYR A 465 20.84 27.33 6.90
C TYR A 465 22.02 26.58 7.50
N THR A 466 21.96 25.26 7.47
CA THR A 466 23.07 24.37 7.81
C THR A 466 23.80 23.93 6.54
N SER A 467 25.06 23.52 6.67
CA SER A 467 25.85 22.99 5.54
C SER A 467 25.22 21.76 4.88
N ASP A 468 24.33 21.07 5.60
CA ASP A 468 23.72 19.81 5.14
C ASP A 468 22.40 20.04 4.39
N ASP A 469 21.88 21.28 4.36
CA ASP A 469 20.60 21.58 3.73
C ASP A 469 20.74 21.60 2.20
N MET A 470 19.89 20.81 1.53
CA MET A 470 19.80 20.82 0.08
C MET A 470 19.12 22.12 -0.37
N LEU A 471 19.79 22.90 -1.21
CA LEU A 471 19.26 24.16 -1.74
C LEU A 471 18.64 23.96 -3.11
N GLN A 472 17.59 24.72 -3.40
CA GLN A 472 16.94 24.80 -4.71
C GLN A 472 16.91 26.24 -5.23
N MET A 473 17.09 26.41 -6.54
CA MET A 473 17.16 27.71 -7.21
C MET A 473 16.20 27.79 -8.40
N THR A 474 15.76 29.01 -8.73
CA THR A 474 14.86 29.26 -9.86
C THR A 474 15.47 28.91 -11.24
N THR A 475 14.66 28.35 -12.14
CA THR A 475 15.06 28.00 -13.52
C THR A 475 14.92 29.15 -14.52
N LYS A 476 15.67 29.12 -15.63
CA LYS A 476 15.61 30.13 -16.71
C LYS A 476 14.25 30.19 -17.42
N LYS A 477 13.57 29.05 -17.55
CA LYS A 477 12.32 28.94 -18.33
C LYS A 477 11.10 29.42 -17.56
N ASN A 478 11.11 29.38 -16.22
CA ASN A 478 9.98 29.80 -15.40
C ASN A 478 10.42 30.19 -13.97
N ILE A 479 10.04 31.41 -13.55
CA ILE A 479 10.37 31.98 -12.25
C ILE A 479 9.73 31.19 -11.08
N HIS A 480 8.67 30.43 -11.35
CA HIS A 480 7.98 29.58 -10.37
C HIS A 480 8.47 28.12 -10.34
N HIS A 481 9.47 27.77 -11.15
CA HIS A 481 10.04 26.43 -11.16
C HIS A 481 11.43 26.45 -10.53
N TYR A 482 11.65 25.54 -9.58
CA TYR A 482 12.89 25.43 -8.83
C TYR A 482 13.62 24.13 -9.21
N LEU A 483 14.94 24.17 -9.19
CA LEU A 483 15.85 23.05 -9.44
C LEU A 483 16.71 22.84 -8.20
N ASP A 484 16.80 21.61 -7.71
CA ASP A 484 17.74 21.24 -6.64
C ASP A 484 19.17 21.43 -7.17
N VAL A 485 19.98 22.24 -6.49
CA VAL A 485 21.32 22.62 -6.97
C VAL A 485 22.45 21.99 -6.18
N GLY A 486 22.36 22.00 -4.85
CA GLY A 486 23.56 21.74 -4.05
C GLY A 486 23.45 22.10 -2.58
N HIS A 487 24.52 21.85 -1.84
CA HIS A 487 24.63 22.10 -0.40
C HIS A 487 25.43 23.38 -0.12
N MET A 488 25.11 24.10 0.95
CA MET A 488 25.84 25.33 1.28
C MET A 488 27.24 25.01 1.81
N ARG A 489 28.28 25.50 1.12
CA ARG A 489 29.68 25.39 1.57
C ARG A 489 30.06 26.54 2.51
N GLU A 490 29.78 27.78 2.10
CA GLU A 490 30.19 28.98 2.83
C GLU A 490 29.22 30.15 2.59
N PHE A 491 29.01 30.99 3.61
CA PHE A 491 28.29 32.25 3.49
C PHE A 491 29.00 33.38 4.24
N SER A 492 29.46 34.40 3.52
CA SER A 492 30.12 35.58 4.10
C SER A 492 29.88 36.85 3.26
N ASP A 493 29.59 37.97 3.94
CA ASP A 493 29.39 39.30 3.31
C ASP A 493 28.40 39.31 2.12
N GLY A 494 27.29 38.57 2.22
CA GLY A 494 26.28 38.49 1.15
C GLY A 494 26.70 37.64 -0.05
N ARG A 495 27.80 36.89 0.04
CA ARG A 495 28.21 35.87 -0.94
C ARG A 495 27.96 34.49 -0.37
N MET A 496 27.29 33.63 -1.14
CA MET A 496 27.03 32.23 -0.81
C MET A 496 27.70 31.33 -1.83
N ILE A 497 28.45 30.34 -1.35
CA ILE A 497 29.08 29.28 -2.16
C ILE A 497 28.31 27.99 -1.93
N ILE A 498 27.94 27.32 -3.01
CA ILE A 498 27.11 26.11 -3.02
C ILE A 498 27.86 25.00 -3.75
N ASP A 499 27.98 23.83 -3.13
CA ASP A 499 28.52 22.61 -3.72
C ASP A 499 27.48 21.94 -4.58
N MET A 500 27.72 21.86 -5.89
CA MET A 500 26.79 21.26 -6.83
C MET A 500 26.67 19.75 -6.64
N THR A 501 25.46 19.25 -6.79
CA THR A 501 25.24 17.81 -6.93
C THR A 501 25.59 17.34 -8.35
N PRO A 502 26.14 16.13 -8.54
CA PRO A 502 26.71 15.68 -9.83
C PRO A 502 25.71 15.60 -11.00
N GLN A 503 24.41 15.68 -10.73
CA GLN A 503 23.33 15.48 -11.71
C GLN A 503 22.62 16.78 -12.12
N VAL A 504 23.13 17.95 -11.68
CA VAL A 504 22.46 19.24 -11.91
C VAL A 504 22.84 19.84 -13.25
N ASP A 505 21.85 20.06 -14.11
CA ASP A 505 22.02 20.82 -15.34
C ASP A 505 22.09 22.32 -15.05
N TYR A 506 23.32 22.80 -14.86
CA TYR A 506 23.64 24.20 -14.58
C TYR A 506 23.25 25.14 -15.72
N SER A 507 23.03 24.63 -16.94
CA SER A 507 22.58 25.44 -18.08
C SER A 507 21.15 25.98 -17.90
N ASN A 508 20.35 25.36 -17.02
CA ASN A 508 18.95 25.69 -16.79
C ASN A 508 18.73 26.61 -15.56
N ILE A 509 19.77 26.95 -14.80
CA ILE A 509 19.68 27.81 -13.60
C ILE A 509 19.61 29.30 -14.01
N ALA A 510 18.67 30.06 -13.46
CA ALA A 510 18.54 31.49 -13.76
C ALA A 510 19.73 32.29 -13.21
N SER A 511 20.20 33.30 -13.96
CA SER A 511 21.31 34.19 -13.55
C SER A 511 20.94 35.13 -12.39
N SER A 512 19.65 35.28 -12.10
CA SER A 512 19.06 35.93 -10.93
C SER A 512 17.71 35.29 -10.63
N GLY A 513 17.35 35.14 -9.36
CA GLY A 513 16.13 34.44 -8.98
C GLY A 513 15.98 34.30 -7.48
N GLU A 514 15.29 33.26 -7.05
CA GLU A 514 15.12 32.91 -5.63
C GLU A 514 15.86 31.62 -5.30
N ILE A 515 16.42 31.56 -4.09
CA ILE A 515 17.00 30.38 -3.48
C ILE A 515 16.25 30.05 -2.19
N SER A 516 16.01 28.76 -1.96
CA SER A 516 15.38 28.26 -0.72
C SER A 516 15.89 26.86 -0.39
N ILE A 517 15.59 26.37 0.82
CA ILE A 517 15.78 24.95 1.14
C ILE A 517 14.81 24.13 0.29
N SER A 518 15.31 23.03 -0.27
CA SER A 518 14.50 22.05 -0.99
C SER A 518 13.59 21.31 -0.01
N MET A 519 12.31 21.66 -0.05
CA MET A 519 11.25 20.94 0.68
C MET A 519 10.71 19.73 -0.09
N ARG A 520 11.31 19.40 -1.24
CA ARG A 520 10.82 18.35 -2.15
C ARG A 520 10.67 17.00 -1.46
N MET A 521 11.62 16.63 -0.59
CA MET A 521 11.54 15.37 0.15
C MET A 521 10.38 15.36 1.15
N ALA A 522 10.10 16.49 1.81
CA ALA A 522 9.00 16.62 2.75
C ALA A 522 7.64 16.66 2.01
N GLU A 523 7.55 17.32 0.86
CA GLU A 523 6.37 17.30 -0.01
C GLU A 523 6.07 15.90 -0.53
N ILE A 524 7.10 15.17 -1.01
CA ILE A 524 6.97 13.78 -1.44
C ILE A 524 6.53 12.88 -0.28
N ALA A 525 7.08 13.09 0.93
CA ALA A 525 6.67 12.36 2.12
C ALA A 525 5.19 12.59 2.45
N LEU A 526 4.71 13.84 2.41
CA LEU A 526 3.29 14.15 2.64
C LEU A 526 2.38 13.54 1.57
N ASP A 527 2.77 13.59 0.31
CA ASP A 527 1.98 13.00 -0.77
C ASP A 527 1.88 11.48 -0.64
N ARG A 528 2.96 10.82 -0.16
CA ARG A 528 2.95 9.38 0.16
C ARG A 528 1.99 9.06 1.29
N GLN A 529 2.05 9.81 2.40
CA GLN A 529 1.15 9.65 3.53
C GLN A 529 -0.32 9.86 3.13
N ARG A 530 -0.59 10.88 2.30
CA ARG A 530 -1.93 11.16 1.77
C ARG A 530 -2.45 10.04 0.87
N LYS A 531 -1.59 9.44 0.05
CA LYS A 531 -1.95 8.29 -0.79
C LYS A 531 -2.29 7.07 0.07
N ALA A 532 -1.49 6.78 1.09
CA ALA A 532 -1.75 5.70 2.04
C ALA A 532 -3.07 5.92 2.81
N LEU A 533 -3.32 7.14 3.30
CA LEU A 533 -4.57 7.48 3.97
C LEU A 533 -5.80 7.23 3.08
N LYS A 534 -5.74 7.64 1.80
CA LYS A 534 -6.80 7.34 0.83
C LYS A 534 -6.98 5.84 0.62
N SER A 535 -5.88 5.11 0.47
CA SER A 535 -5.92 3.66 0.27
C SER A 535 -6.63 2.95 1.43
N ILE A 536 -6.36 3.34 2.68
CA ILE A 536 -7.07 2.83 3.86
C ILE A 536 -8.54 3.29 3.88
N GLN A 537 -8.80 4.57 3.57
CA GLN A 537 -10.16 5.12 3.55
C GLN A 537 -11.08 4.40 2.55
N TYR A 538 -10.56 4.07 1.37
CA TYR A 538 -11.31 3.43 0.28
C TYR A 538 -11.11 1.90 0.22
N LYS A 539 -10.40 1.32 1.19
CA LYS A 539 -10.09 -0.12 1.27
C LYS A 539 -9.37 -0.65 0.02
N GLU A 540 -8.49 0.16 -0.56
CA GLU A 540 -7.66 -0.17 -1.74
C GLU A 540 -6.30 -0.75 -1.34
N ASN A 541 -6.06 -1.00 -0.05
CA ASN A 541 -4.83 -1.59 0.45
C ASN A 541 -4.80 -3.12 0.23
N VAL A 542 -3.62 -3.74 0.36
CA VAL A 542 -3.42 -5.18 0.06
C VAL A 542 -4.38 -6.10 0.81
N ASN A 543 -4.69 -5.79 2.07
CA ASN A 543 -5.71 -6.48 2.85
C ASN A 543 -6.80 -5.50 3.34
N PRO A 544 -7.97 -5.44 2.69
CA PRO A 544 -9.09 -4.56 3.06
C PRO A 544 -9.56 -4.69 4.52
N GLU A 545 -9.42 -5.86 5.14
CA GLU A 545 -9.85 -6.08 6.54
C GLU A 545 -9.00 -5.26 7.53
N ILE A 546 -7.75 -4.96 7.19
CA ILE A 546 -6.90 -4.07 8.02
C ILE A 546 -7.51 -2.67 8.08
N SER A 547 -8.12 -2.19 7.00
CA SER A 547 -8.79 -0.88 6.99
C SER A 547 -9.99 -0.87 7.92
N GLU A 548 -10.75 -1.97 7.99
CA GLU A 548 -11.85 -2.11 8.93
C GLU A 548 -11.36 -2.15 10.38
N ILE A 549 -10.27 -2.87 10.65
CA ILE A 549 -9.66 -2.94 11.99
C ILE A 549 -9.10 -1.59 12.43
N ILE A 550 -8.55 -0.77 11.53
CA ILE A 550 -8.08 0.58 11.90
C ILE A 550 -9.24 1.46 12.38
N PHE A 551 -10.41 1.40 11.72
CA PHE A 551 -11.56 2.21 12.12
C PHE A 551 -12.39 1.58 13.24
N ASN A 552 -12.33 0.26 13.41
CA ASN A 552 -12.96 -0.45 14.51
C ASN A 552 -12.02 -1.57 15.04
N PRO A 553 -11.06 -1.23 15.92
CA PRO A 553 -10.04 -2.19 16.38
C PRO A 553 -10.60 -3.42 17.12
N SER A 554 -11.82 -3.33 17.63
CA SER A 554 -12.44 -4.41 18.40
C SER A 554 -12.74 -5.67 17.57
N ILE A 555 -12.80 -5.55 16.23
CA ILE A 555 -13.12 -6.67 15.33
C ILE A 555 -11.92 -7.58 15.04
N ALA A 556 -10.72 -7.24 15.49
CA ALA A 556 -9.53 -8.02 15.24
C ALA A 556 -9.61 -9.41 15.89
N THR A 557 -9.39 -10.47 15.11
CA THR A 557 -9.45 -11.86 15.55
C THR A 557 -8.10 -12.57 15.55
N SER A 558 -8.01 -13.60 16.38
CA SER A 558 -6.89 -14.54 16.46
C SER A 558 -7.44 -15.95 16.59
N LYS A 559 -6.75 -16.93 15.99
CA LYS A 559 -7.13 -18.35 16.08
C LYS A 559 -6.79 -18.98 17.43
N ASN A 560 -5.84 -18.40 18.18
CA ASN A 560 -5.43 -18.84 19.52
C ASN A 560 -5.20 -20.36 19.66
N ASN A 561 -4.67 -21.00 18.61
CA ASN A 561 -4.55 -22.46 18.49
C ASN A 561 -3.10 -22.96 18.49
N LEU A 562 -2.14 -22.13 18.91
CA LEU A 562 -0.71 -22.43 18.92
C LEU A 562 -0.14 -22.38 20.33
N MET A 563 0.68 -23.37 20.70
CA MET A 563 1.46 -23.38 21.94
C MET A 563 2.91 -23.72 21.67
N LEU A 564 3.78 -22.73 21.83
CA LEU A 564 5.23 -22.84 21.65
C LEU A 564 5.92 -23.06 23.00
N SER A 565 7.12 -23.61 22.93
CA SER A 565 8.03 -23.78 24.05
C SER A 565 9.39 -23.21 23.69
N GLU A 566 10.25 -22.96 24.69
CA GLU A 566 11.60 -22.42 24.45
C GLU A 566 12.43 -23.29 23.49
N SER A 567 12.21 -24.62 23.47
CA SER A 567 12.88 -25.53 22.54
C SER A 567 12.44 -25.39 21.08
N ASP A 568 11.28 -24.78 20.84
CA ASP A 568 10.75 -24.53 19.49
C ASP A 568 11.34 -23.23 18.88
N CYS A 569 12.04 -22.43 19.69
CA CYS A 569 12.65 -21.16 19.30
C CYS A 569 14.14 -21.33 18.93
N LYS A 570 14.60 -20.54 17.95
CA LYS A 570 16.01 -20.54 17.54
C LYS A 570 16.87 -19.74 18.49
N SER A 571 16.35 -18.59 18.93
CA SER A 571 17.01 -17.73 19.91
C SER A 571 16.92 -18.33 21.31
N LYS A 572 18.04 -18.33 22.03
CA LYS A 572 18.10 -18.72 23.45
C LYS A 572 17.68 -17.60 24.40
N GLU A 573 17.43 -16.41 23.87
CA GLU A 573 17.05 -15.19 24.61
C GLU A 573 15.52 -14.96 24.58
N ILE A 574 14.74 -16.03 24.59
CA ILE A 574 13.28 -16.00 24.51
C ILE A 574 12.71 -16.43 25.86
N ASP A 575 11.99 -15.52 26.50
CA ASP A 575 11.27 -15.76 27.75
C ASP A 575 9.78 -16.00 27.51
N LYS A 576 9.05 -16.27 28.60
CA LYS A 576 7.63 -16.62 28.56
C LYS A 576 6.76 -15.54 27.92
N SER A 577 6.99 -14.25 28.19
CA SER A 577 6.17 -13.19 27.58
C SER A 577 6.47 -13.01 26.11
N LYS A 578 7.72 -13.22 25.66
CA LYS A 578 8.06 -13.30 24.23
C LYS A 578 7.42 -14.51 23.55
N LEU A 579 7.39 -15.68 24.19
CA LEU A 579 6.72 -16.88 23.66
C LEU A 579 5.24 -16.64 23.43
N VAL A 580 4.52 -16.12 24.44
CA VAL A 580 3.09 -15.79 24.32
C VAL A 580 2.88 -14.73 23.23
N SER A 581 3.79 -13.75 23.13
CA SER A 581 3.72 -12.75 22.05
C SER A 581 3.94 -13.37 20.68
N LEU A 582 4.83 -14.36 20.54
CA LEU A 582 5.08 -15.08 19.28
C LEU A 582 3.86 -15.91 18.90
N GLU A 583 3.26 -16.63 19.85
CA GLU A 583 2.04 -17.41 19.64
C GLU A 583 0.91 -16.52 19.11
N ARG A 584 0.64 -15.39 19.77
CA ARG A 584 -0.39 -14.44 19.36
C ARG A 584 -0.07 -13.78 18.03
N ALA A 585 1.18 -13.38 17.80
CA ALA A 585 1.60 -12.80 16.52
C ALA A 585 1.41 -13.77 15.35
N LEU A 586 1.75 -15.05 15.53
CA LEU A 586 1.62 -16.08 14.51
C LEU A 586 0.15 -16.47 14.26
N THR A 587 -0.69 -16.46 15.29
CA THR A 587 -2.11 -16.87 15.22
C THR A 587 -3.12 -15.75 14.92
N ALA A 588 -2.73 -14.48 15.07
CA ALA A 588 -3.54 -13.35 14.65
C ALA A 588 -3.88 -13.43 13.16
N ASP A 589 -5.11 -13.11 12.76
CA ASP A 589 -5.49 -13.23 11.34
C ASP A 589 -4.87 -12.11 10.50
N ASN A 590 -4.97 -10.87 10.96
CA ASN A 590 -4.65 -9.68 10.17
C ASN A 590 -3.64 -8.74 10.85
N MET A 591 -3.76 -8.52 12.16
CA MET A 591 -2.94 -7.53 12.87
C MET A 591 -2.60 -7.97 14.29
N PHE A 592 -1.36 -7.72 14.71
CA PHE A 592 -0.89 -7.94 16.07
C PHE A 592 -0.11 -6.72 16.60
N LEU A 593 -0.29 -6.40 17.88
CA LEU A 593 0.34 -5.28 18.56
C LEU A 593 1.23 -5.77 19.72
N LEU A 594 2.51 -5.41 19.70
CA LEU A 594 3.44 -5.70 20.78
C LEU A 594 3.92 -4.42 21.46
N GLN A 595 3.57 -4.25 22.73
CA GLN A 595 4.21 -3.25 23.57
C GLN A 595 5.48 -3.83 24.20
N GLY A 596 6.61 -3.19 23.92
CA GLY A 596 7.90 -3.57 24.50
C GLY A 596 8.51 -2.41 25.30
N PRO A 597 8.38 -2.43 26.64
CA PRO A 597 9.09 -1.50 27.53
C PRO A 597 10.63 -1.49 27.30
N PRO A 598 11.37 -0.52 27.86
CA PRO A 598 12.82 -0.44 27.75
C PRO A 598 13.51 -1.73 28.21
N GLY A 599 14.50 -2.20 27.45
CA GLY A 599 15.31 -3.37 27.84
C GLY A 599 14.62 -4.73 27.72
N THR A 600 13.39 -4.80 27.19
CA THR A 600 12.63 -6.05 27.09
C THR A 600 12.96 -6.93 25.88
N GLY A 601 13.86 -6.49 24.99
CA GLY A 601 14.29 -7.30 23.85
C GLY A 601 13.33 -7.33 22.65
N LYS A 602 12.65 -6.21 22.34
CA LYS A 602 11.80 -6.04 21.13
C LYS A 602 12.42 -6.59 19.85
N THR A 603 13.67 -6.21 19.58
CA THR A 603 14.38 -6.67 18.37
C THR A 603 14.68 -8.17 18.38
N THR A 604 14.85 -8.77 19.57
CA THR A 604 15.00 -10.23 19.71
C THR A 604 13.68 -10.94 19.37
N PHE A 605 12.54 -10.39 19.81
CA PHE A 605 11.22 -10.85 19.37
C PHE A 605 11.05 -10.75 17.85
N ILE A 606 11.39 -9.59 17.25
CA ILE A 606 11.28 -9.39 15.79
C ILE A 606 12.12 -10.43 15.03
N SER A 607 13.37 -10.67 15.46
CA SER A 607 14.23 -11.65 14.80
C SER A 607 13.70 -13.08 14.90
N GLU A 608 13.16 -13.47 16.06
CA GLU A 608 12.58 -14.79 16.25
C GLU A 608 11.26 -14.93 15.46
N LEU A 609 10.43 -13.90 15.42
CA LEU A 609 9.21 -13.88 14.61
C LEU A 609 9.54 -14.11 13.13
N VAL A 610 10.55 -13.41 12.60
CA VAL A 610 11.00 -13.62 11.21
C VAL A 610 11.49 -15.07 10.99
N TYR A 611 12.22 -15.64 11.96
CA TYR A 611 12.64 -17.04 11.90
C TYR A 611 11.43 -18.00 11.82
N GLN A 612 10.43 -17.80 12.68
CA GLN A 612 9.23 -18.64 12.71
C GLN A 612 8.36 -18.47 11.46
N ILE A 613 8.28 -17.26 10.90
CA ILE A 613 7.56 -17.00 9.64
C ILE A 613 8.20 -17.80 8.49
N LEU A 614 9.53 -17.83 8.40
CA LEU A 614 10.23 -18.47 7.28
C LEU A 614 10.40 -19.98 7.45
N ASN A 615 10.90 -20.40 8.61
CA ASN A 615 11.31 -21.78 8.83
C ASN A 615 10.23 -22.58 9.58
N GLY A 616 9.53 -21.91 10.50
CA GLY A 616 8.57 -22.55 11.41
C GLY A 616 9.20 -23.64 12.28
N ASN A 617 8.34 -24.54 12.75
CA ASN A 617 8.66 -25.71 13.56
C ASN A 617 7.56 -26.78 13.41
N ASP A 618 7.64 -27.87 14.18
CA ASP A 618 6.67 -28.98 14.13
C ASP A 618 5.22 -28.57 14.48
N LYS A 619 5.05 -27.43 15.17
CA LYS A 619 3.76 -26.90 15.63
C LYS A 619 3.23 -25.74 14.78
N TYR A 620 4.12 -24.95 14.18
CA TYR A 620 3.77 -23.85 13.27
C TYR A 620 4.50 -24.03 11.95
N ARG A 621 3.73 -24.22 10.87
CA ARG A 621 4.30 -24.38 9.53
C ARG A 621 4.73 -23.01 8.99
N GLY A 622 6.04 -22.79 8.95
CA GLY A 622 6.64 -21.62 8.29
C GLY A 622 6.44 -21.65 6.77
N ASN A 623 6.66 -20.50 6.14
CA ASN A 623 6.65 -20.31 4.70
C ASN A 623 8.01 -19.72 4.25
N PRO A 624 8.91 -20.55 3.70
CA PRO A 624 10.22 -20.09 3.22
C PRO A 624 10.17 -19.03 2.12
N ASP A 625 9.05 -18.98 1.38
CA ASP A 625 8.84 -18.04 0.28
C ASP A 625 8.17 -16.73 0.73
N ALA A 626 7.88 -16.58 2.04
CA ALA A 626 7.21 -15.40 2.56
C ALA A 626 8.04 -14.12 2.33
N LYS A 627 7.37 -13.06 1.86
CA LYS A 627 7.97 -11.72 1.73
C LYS A 627 7.70 -10.89 2.97
N ILE A 628 8.76 -10.39 3.58
CA ILE A 628 8.69 -9.67 4.86
C ILE A 628 9.25 -8.26 4.69
N LEU A 629 8.49 -7.25 5.13
CA LEU A 629 8.94 -5.87 5.28
C LEU A 629 9.24 -5.57 6.74
N ILE A 630 10.44 -5.07 7.03
CA ILE A 630 10.79 -4.42 8.29
C ILE A 630 10.80 -2.92 8.06
N ALA A 631 9.85 -2.22 8.69
CA ALA A 631 9.74 -0.77 8.63
C ALA A 631 10.01 -0.13 10.00
N SER A 632 10.51 1.10 10.01
CA SER A 632 10.55 1.94 11.21
C SER A 632 10.59 3.42 10.85
N GLN A 633 10.36 4.31 11.81
CA GLN A 633 10.53 5.75 11.61
C GLN A 633 12.00 6.13 11.36
N SER A 634 12.94 5.48 12.07
CA SER A 634 14.36 5.83 12.05
C SER A 634 15.21 4.82 11.28
N HIS A 635 16.30 5.28 10.65
CA HIS A 635 17.27 4.40 9.98
C HIS A 635 17.94 3.43 10.97
N VAL A 636 18.29 3.91 12.17
CA VAL A 636 18.99 3.15 13.20
C VAL A 636 18.17 1.93 13.68
N ALA A 637 16.86 2.09 13.87
CA ALA A 637 15.99 0.99 14.32
C ALA A 637 15.86 -0.11 13.25
N VAL A 638 15.76 0.27 11.97
CA VAL A 638 15.77 -0.68 10.84
C VAL A 638 17.09 -1.44 10.82
N ASP A 639 18.21 -0.73 10.85
CA ASP A 639 19.55 -1.33 10.75
C ASP A 639 19.81 -2.31 11.92
N HIS A 640 19.41 -1.95 13.14
CA HIS A 640 19.51 -2.83 14.30
C HIS A 640 18.66 -4.09 14.18
N SER A 641 17.43 -3.97 13.66
CA SER A 641 16.55 -5.13 13.39
C SER A 641 17.14 -6.05 12.33
N LEU A 642 17.62 -5.51 11.21
CA LEU A 642 18.24 -6.29 10.15
C LEU A 642 19.50 -7.00 10.63
N ALA A 643 20.34 -6.34 11.42
CA ALA A 643 21.56 -6.94 11.97
C ALA A 643 21.26 -8.14 12.87
N LYS A 644 20.24 -8.06 13.74
CA LYS A 644 19.80 -9.19 14.56
C LYS A 644 19.22 -10.33 13.72
N ILE A 645 18.41 -10.01 12.70
CA ILE A 645 17.85 -11.02 11.80
C ILE A 645 18.98 -11.74 11.04
N LYS A 646 19.95 -11.01 10.48
CA LYS A 646 21.11 -11.60 9.79
C LYS A 646 21.93 -12.52 10.70
N LYS A 647 22.10 -12.15 11.97
CA LYS A 647 22.80 -12.98 12.96
C LYS A 647 22.06 -14.29 13.24
N LEU A 648 20.72 -14.28 13.26
CA LEU A 648 19.90 -15.47 13.52
C LEU A 648 19.71 -16.33 12.26
N ILE A 649 19.65 -15.69 11.08
CA ILE A 649 19.45 -16.30 9.77
C ILE A 649 20.56 -15.81 8.81
N PRO A 650 21.76 -16.44 8.84
CA PRO A 650 22.91 -15.99 8.06
C PRO A 650 22.66 -15.93 6.55
N ASP A 651 21.90 -16.88 6.00
CA ASP A 651 21.68 -17.03 4.56
C ASP A 651 20.48 -16.24 4.02
N ILE A 652 19.85 -15.39 4.83
CA ILE A 652 18.69 -14.61 4.40
C ILE A 652 19.07 -13.60 3.30
N LYS A 653 18.27 -13.57 2.24
CA LYS A 653 18.36 -12.59 1.15
C LYS A 653 17.62 -11.33 1.59
N MET A 654 18.36 -10.25 1.86
CA MET A 654 17.79 -9.00 2.35
C MET A 654 18.17 -7.79 1.50
N ILE A 655 17.25 -6.83 1.42
CA ILE A 655 17.45 -5.53 0.76
C ILE A 655 17.24 -4.41 1.77
N ARG A 656 18.14 -3.42 1.78
CA ARG A 656 18.07 -2.20 2.58
C ARG A 656 17.84 -0.98 1.69
N ILE A 657 16.79 -0.21 2.00
CA ILE A 657 16.38 0.96 1.21
C ILE A 657 16.50 2.23 2.06
N GLY A 658 17.42 3.11 1.69
CA GLY A 658 17.58 4.40 2.35
C GLY A 658 18.73 5.20 1.75
N ILE A 659 18.86 6.43 2.23
CA ILE A 659 19.95 7.34 1.85
C ILE A 659 21.26 6.80 2.42
N LEU A 660 22.25 6.53 1.56
CA LEU A 660 23.54 5.90 1.90
C LEU A 660 24.22 6.50 3.13
N ASP A 661 24.23 7.83 3.25
CA ASP A 661 24.90 8.55 4.35
C ASP A 661 24.25 8.32 5.72
N LYS A 662 22.96 7.96 5.74
CA LYS A 662 22.19 7.71 6.95
C LYS A 662 22.17 6.24 7.37
N LEU A 663 22.77 5.35 6.58
CA LEU A 663 22.82 3.91 6.86
C LEU A 663 24.02 3.56 7.73
N ALA A 664 23.83 2.64 8.68
CA ALA A 664 24.90 2.00 9.40
C ALA A 664 25.87 1.29 8.44
N GLU A 665 27.15 1.28 8.77
CA GLU A 665 28.21 0.69 7.93
C GLU A 665 27.93 -0.78 7.59
N SER A 666 27.47 -1.56 8.58
CA SER A 666 27.05 -2.96 8.40
C SER A 666 25.85 -3.16 7.47
N SER A 667 25.03 -2.13 7.26
CA SER A 667 23.81 -2.20 6.45
C SER A 667 24.02 -1.70 5.03
N ARG A 668 25.16 -1.06 4.74
CA ARG A 668 25.50 -0.57 3.38
C ARG A 668 25.70 -1.71 2.39
N GLU A 669 26.19 -2.85 2.86
CA GLU A 669 26.37 -4.09 2.07
C GLU A 669 25.06 -4.64 1.53
N TYR A 670 23.92 -4.29 2.14
CA TYR A 670 22.60 -4.79 1.74
C TYR A 670 21.80 -3.81 0.90
N THR A 671 22.42 -2.74 0.39
CA THR A 671 21.72 -1.77 -0.45
C THR A 671 21.21 -2.40 -1.75
N LEU A 672 20.12 -1.85 -2.31
CA LEU A 672 19.51 -2.35 -3.54
C LEU A 672 20.53 -2.49 -4.69
N ASP A 673 21.43 -1.51 -4.84
CA ASP A 673 22.43 -1.52 -5.91
C ASP A 673 23.42 -2.68 -5.77
N ILE A 674 23.86 -2.98 -4.53
CA ILE A 674 24.77 -4.09 -4.26
C ILE A 674 24.03 -5.41 -4.45
N PHE A 675 22.80 -5.53 -3.93
CA PHE A 675 21.97 -6.71 -4.12
C PHE A 675 21.75 -7.02 -5.61
N CYS A 676 21.41 -6.01 -6.42
CA CYS A 676 21.25 -6.18 -7.87
C CYS A 676 22.56 -6.64 -8.53
N LYS A 677 23.72 -6.13 -8.12
CA LYS A 677 25.02 -6.57 -8.64
C LYS A 677 25.32 -8.04 -8.29
N GLU A 678 25.12 -8.43 -7.04
CA GLU A 678 25.34 -9.81 -6.58
C GLU A 678 24.36 -10.80 -7.23
N TRP A 679 23.08 -10.42 -7.29
CA TRP A 679 22.05 -11.21 -7.96
C TRP A 679 22.39 -11.42 -9.44
N THR A 680 22.80 -10.36 -10.14
CA THR A 680 23.28 -10.42 -11.52
C THR A 680 24.43 -11.41 -11.69
N GLN A 681 25.45 -11.33 -10.84
CA GLN A 681 26.58 -12.28 -10.91
C GLN A 681 26.13 -13.72 -10.70
N LYS A 682 25.23 -13.96 -9.74
CA LYS A 682 24.71 -15.28 -9.43
C LYS A 682 23.86 -15.85 -10.56
N VAL A 683 23.03 -15.03 -11.21
CA VAL A 683 22.26 -15.43 -12.40
C VAL A 683 23.20 -15.81 -13.54
N ILE A 684 24.26 -15.03 -13.77
CA ILE A 684 25.28 -15.33 -14.78
C ILE A 684 25.98 -16.67 -14.47
N GLU A 685 26.34 -16.92 -13.22
CA GLU A 685 26.99 -18.16 -12.78
C GLU A 685 26.07 -19.37 -12.91
N ASN A 686 24.81 -19.27 -12.47
CA ASN A 686 23.80 -20.31 -12.62
C ASN A 686 23.55 -20.66 -14.10
N CYS A 687 23.51 -19.66 -14.99
CA CYS A 687 23.42 -19.88 -16.43
C CYS A 687 24.64 -20.66 -16.96
N LYS A 688 25.86 -20.33 -16.51
CA LYS A 688 27.09 -21.06 -16.89
C LYS A 688 27.07 -22.50 -16.39
N GLU A 689 26.68 -22.73 -15.14
CA GLU A 689 26.57 -24.08 -14.59
C GLU A 689 25.50 -24.91 -15.29
N ALA A 690 24.32 -24.33 -15.53
CA ALA A 690 23.23 -25.02 -16.23
C ALA A 690 23.65 -25.42 -17.65
N LEU A 691 24.33 -24.53 -18.37
CA LEU A 691 24.92 -24.84 -19.68
C LEU A 691 25.96 -25.94 -19.59
N ALA A 692 26.85 -25.91 -18.61
CA ALA A 692 27.88 -26.95 -18.42
C ALA A 692 27.27 -28.32 -18.11
N ARG A 693 26.25 -28.39 -17.25
CA ARG A 693 25.51 -29.64 -16.95
C ARG A 693 24.79 -30.14 -18.20
N TYR A 694 24.08 -29.27 -18.91
CA TYR A 694 23.39 -29.62 -20.15
C TYR A 694 24.35 -30.09 -21.25
N LYS A 695 25.55 -29.48 -21.34
CA LYS A 695 26.63 -29.90 -22.25
C LYS A 695 27.11 -31.32 -21.94
N GLN A 696 27.29 -31.65 -20.66
CA GLN A 696 27.69 -32.99 -20.22
C GLN A 696 26.60 -34.05 -20.48
N GLU A 697 25.33 -33.73 -20.22
CA GLU A 697 24.20 -34.64 -20.47
C GLU A 697 24.04 -35.02 -21.94
N ILE A 698 24.32 -34.10 -22.87
CA ILE A 698 24.08 -34.32 -24.30
C ILE A 698 25.27 -35.02 -25.00
N GLY A 699 26.48 -34.95 -24.43
CA GLY A 699 27.69 -35.59 -24.94
C GLY A 699 28.23 -34.94 -26.22
N ILE A 700 28.45 -33.63 -26.18
CA ILE A 700 28.87 -32.79 -27.31
C ILE A 700 30.40 -32.65 -27.34
N ASP A 701 31.03 -32.84 -28.50
CA ASP A 701 32.47 -32.56 -28.71
C ASP A 701 32.77 -31.07 -28.57
N GLU A 702 33.62 -30.72 -27.61
CA GLU A 702 33.95 -29.36 -27.18
C GLU A 702 34.64 -28.54 -28.28
N SER A 703 35.58 -29.16 -29.01
CA SER A 703 36.30 -28.50 -30.10
C SER A 703 35.39 -28.24 -31.30
N LEU A 704 34.40 -29.10 -31.55
CA LEU A 704 33.46 -28.91 -32.65
C LEU A 704 32.41 -27.83 -32.34
N GLN A 705 31.98 -27.74 -31.07
CA GLN A 705 31.02 -26.72 -30.63
C GLN A 705 31.64 -25.32 -30.61
N GLU A 706 32.85 -25.16 -30.09
CA GLU A 706 33.53 -23.84 -30.07
C GLU A 706 33.63 -23.24 -31.46
N LYS A 707 34.06 -24.06 -32.44
CA LYS A 707 34.15 -23.64 -33.84
C LYS A 707 32.77 -23.30 -34.44
N ASN A 708 31.71 -24.00 -34.05
CA ASN A 708 30.35 -23.70 -34.50
C ASN A 708 29.76 -22.44 -33.84
N SER A 709 30.06 -22.18 -32.57
CA SER A 709 29.66 -20.95 -31.89
C SER A 709 30.33 -19.73 -32.51
N ILE A 710 31.63 -19.83 -32.86
CA ILE A 710 32.36 -18.76 -33.59
C ILE A 710 31.70 -18.48 -34.95
N ILE A 711 31.34 -19.52 -35.72
CA ILE A 711 30.62 -19.34 -37.00
C ILE A 711 29.28 -18.65 -36.80
N THR A 712 28.54 -19.00 -35.75
CA THR A 712 27.20 -18.43 -35.49
C THR A 712 27.30 -16.94 -35.13
N GLU A 713 28.31 -16.54 -34.35
CA GLU A 713 28.55 -15.12 -34.04
C GLU A 713 28.98 -14.33 -35.28
N ILE A 714 29.85 -14.90 -36.12
CA ILE A 714 30.21 -14.28 -37.41
C ILE A 714 28.95 -14.06 -38.26
N GLU A 715 28.02 -15.02 -38.32
CA GLU A 715 26.76 -14.88 -39.05
C GLU A 715 25.84 -13.81 -38.46
N SER A 716 25.73 -13.73 -37.13
CA SER A 716 24.91 -12.73 -36.44
C SER A 716 25.41 -11.31 -36.71
N ILE A 717 26.71 -11.06 -36.52
CA ILE A 717 27.31 -9.74 -36.76
C ILE A 717 27.23 -9.38 -38.25
N THR A 718 27.36 -10.35 -39.15
CA THR A 718 27.19 -10.12 -40.60
C THR A 718 25.75 -9.71 -40.94
N LEU A 719 24.74 -10.24 -40.24
CA LEU A 719 23.35 -9.85 -40.42
C LEU A 719 23.11 -8.41 -39.94
N GLU A 720 23.62 -8.05 -38.75
CA GLU A 720 23.53 -6.68 -38.22
C GLU A 720 24.23 -5.66 -39.12
N ILE A 721 25.38 -6.03 -39.70
CA ILE A 721 26.07 -5.22 -40.72
C ILE A 721 25.16 -4.99 -41.94
N SER A 722 24.41 -6.00 -42.38
CA SER A 722 23.48 -5.87 -43.50
C SER A 722 22.34 -4.89 -43.18
N GLU A 723 21.76 -4.98 -41.97
CA GLU A 723 20.69 -4.07 -41.54
C GLU A 723 21.18 -2.62 -41.42
N LEU A 724 22.39 -2.41 -40.90
CA LEU A 724 23.02 -1.09 -40.83
C LEU A 724 23.34 -0.51 -42.22
N ILE A 725 23.69 -1.35 -43.20
CA ILE A 725 23.87 -0.94 -44.59
C ILE A 725 22.54 -0.49 -45.20
N ASP A 726 21.45 -1.22 -44.95
CA ASP A 726 20.12 -0.84 -45.42
C ASP A 726 19.65 0.50 -44.78
N GLU A 727 19.92 0.69 -43.48
CA GLU A 727 19.66 1.96 -42.80
C GLU A 727 20.50 3.10 -43.40
N LEU A 728 21.79 2.85 -43.68
CA LEU A 728 22.69 3.82 -44.29
C LEU A 728 22.16 4.28 -45.66
N GLU A 729 21.72 3.35 -46.51
CA GLU A 729 21.14 3.67 -47.84
C GLU A 729 19.88 4.56 -47.70
N THR A 730 19.08 4.30 -46.66
CA THR A 730 17.89 5.08 -46.35
C THR A 730 18.26 6.51 -45.93
N VAL A 731 19.23 6.65 -45.02
CA VAL A 731 19.74 7.95 -44.55
C VAL A 731 20.40 8.74 -45.69
N GLU A 732 21.19 8.09 -46.55
CA GLU A 732 21.79 8.72 -47.74
C GLU A 732 20.72 9.29 -48.67
N THR A 733 19.65 8.52 -48.91
CA THR A 733 18.53 8.94 -49.77
C THR A 733 17.79 10.15 -49.20
N GLU A 734 17.57 10.20 -47.88
CA GLU A 734 16.96 11.36 -47.22
C GLU A 734 17.89 12.57 -47.22
N LEU A 735 19.20 12.36 -46.99
CA LEU A 735 20.20 13.42 -47.06
C LEU A 735 20.27 14.04 -48.45
N GLU A 736 20.17 13.24 -49.53
CA GLU A 736 20.08 13.74 -50.90
C GLU A 736 18.84 14.62 -51.11
N LYS A 737 17.67 14.20 -50.63
CA LYS A 737 16.43 14.99 -50.72
C LYS A 737 16.58 16.33 -50.00
N VAL A 738 17.12 16.32 -48.78
CA VAL A 738 17.35 17.52 -47.97
C VAL A 738 18.39 18.44 -48.63
N ASN A 739 19.47 17.90 -49.19
CA ASN A 739 20.47 18.68 -49.93
C ASN A 739 19.89 19.35 -51.20
N VAL A 740 18.99 18.68 -51.91
CA VAL A 740 18.27 19.26 -53.06
C VAL A 740 17.34 20.40 -52.62
N LEU A 741 16.71 20.29 -51.44
CA LEU A 741 15.88 21.35 -50.88
C LEU A 741 16.73 22.54 -50.39
N ASP A 742 17.84 22.27 -49.70
CA ASP A 742 18.80 23.28 -49.21
C ASP A 742 19.40 24.09 -50.37
N SER A 743 19.80 23.44 -51.47
CA SER A 743 20.31 24.13 -52.67
C SER A 743 19.26 25.00 -53.36
N LYS A 744 17.99 24.57 -53.40
CA LYS A 744 16.87 25.42 -53.86
C LYS A 744 16.67 26.62 -52.93
N TRP A 745 16.84 26.44 -51.62
CA TRP A 745 16.73 27.52 -50.64
C TRP A 745 17.87 28.53 -50.71
N GLN A 746 19.11 28.10 -50.92
CA GLN A 746 20.24 29.00 -51.15
C GLN A 746 20.01 29.90 -52.37
N PHE A 747 19.45 29.33 -53.46
CA PHE A 747 19.07 30.11 -54.64
C PHE A 747 17.99 31.17 -54.34
N VAL A 748 16.98 30.84 -53.52
CA VAL A 748 15.94 31.79 -53.09
C VAL A 748 16.55 32.90 -52.24
N ASN A 749 17.42 32.57 -51.29
CA ASN A 749 18.11 33.55 -50.44
C ASN A 749 19.02 34.49 -51.25
N GLU A 750 19.71 33.97 -52.27
CA GLU A 750 20.52 34.78 -53.17
C GLU A 750 19.66 35.79 -53.95
N LYS A 751 18.47 35.39 -54.41
CA LYS A 751 17.49 36.27 -55.06
C LYS A 751 16.92 37.32 -54.12
N ILE A 752 16.62 36.96 -52.88
CA ILE A 752 16.19 37.91 -51.83
C ILE A 752 17.30 38.92 -51.54
N ALA A 753 18.56 38.49 -51.48
CA ALA A 753 19.70 39.39 -51.29
C ALA A 753 19.88 40.36 -52.47
N THR A 754 19.68 39.89 -53.72
CA THR A 754 19.71 40.76 -54.91
C THR A 754 18.58 41.79 -54.89
N MET A 755 17.38 41.39 -54.45
CA MET A 755 16.25 42.32 -54.26
C MET A 755 16.54 43.35 -53.18
N LYS A 756 17.11 42.96 -52.04
CA LYS A 756 17.54 43.90 -50.98
C LYS A 756 18.56 44.92 -51.48
N GLN A 757 19.52 44.49 -52.30
CA GLN A 757 20.48 45.41 -52.95
C GLN A 757 19.79 46.37 -53.93
N MET A 758 18.79 45.92 -54.70
CA MET A 758 18.02 46.81 -55.60
C MET A 758 17.20 47.86 -54.85
N VAL A 759 16.65 47.53 -53.68
CA VAL A 759 15.90 48.46 -52.83
C VAL A 759 16.83 49.53 -52.21
N ALA A 760 18.04 49.15 -51.78
CA ALA A 760 19.02 50.08 -51.22
C ALA A 760 19.61 51.09 -52.24
N ILE A 761 19.62 50.75 -53.53
CA ILE A 761 20.20 51.58 -54.59
C ILE A 761 19.20 52.64 -55.12
N LYS A 762 17.89 52.48 -54.89
CA LYS A 762 16.85 53.45 -55.32
C LYS A 762 16.47 54.50 -54.27
N THR A 763 17.09 54.51 -53.10
CA THR A 763 16.83 55.48 -52.01
C THR A 763 17.83 56.65 -51.94
N ALA A 764 18.46 57.00 -53.07
CA ALA A 764 19.26 58.22 -53.20
C ALA A 764 18.62 59.19 -54.20
N GLY A 765 17.70 60.03 -53.71
CA GLY A 765 17.22 61.22 -54.45
C GLY A 765 15.72 61.28 -54.76
N VAL A 766 14.84 61.10 -53.76
CA VAL A 766 13.39 61.31 -53.90
C VAL A 766 12.87 62.17 -52.75
N THR A 767 12.07 63.20 -53.06
CA THR A 767 11.56 64.23 -52.14
C THR A 767 10.42 63.75 -51.22
N GLU A 768 10.29 64.36 -50.04
CA GLU A 768 9.45 63.95 -48.88
C GLU A 768 7.96 63.68 -49.18
N GLU A 769 7.36 64.28 -50.22
CA GLU A 769 5.93 64.04 -50.54
C GLU A 769 5.67 62.73 -51.30
N HIS A 770 6.64 62.14 -52.01
CA HIS A 770 6.47 60.83 -52.67
C HIS A 770 6.84 59.65 -51.74
N LEU A 771 7.48 59.92 -50.61
CA LEU A 771 7.94 58.90 -49.67
C LEU A 771 6.77 58.29 -48.89
N SER A 772 5.75 59.08 -48.52
CA SER A 772 4.60 58.59 -47.75
C SER A 772 3.75 57.60 -48.55
N GLN A 773 3.50 57.83 -49.84
CA GLN A 773 2.75 56.90 -50.68
C GLN A 773 3.49 55.59 -50.95
N ILE A 774 4.81 55.66 -51.11
CA ILE A 774 5.64 54.45 -51.27
C ILE A 774 5.74 53.69 -49.94
N ILE A 775 5.86 54.40 -48.81
CA ILE A 775 5.87 53.78 -47.48
C ILE A 775 4.52 53.14 -47.18
N ASP A 776 3.39 53.77 -47.49
CA ASP A 776 2.07 53.18 -47.24
C ASP A 776 1.84 51.92 -48.11
N ASP A 777 2.17 51.96 -49.42
CA ASP A 777 2.13 50.77 -50.30
C ASP A 777 3.13 49.67 -49.88
N PHE A 778 4.30 50.06 -49.36
CA PHE A 778 5.34 49.12 -48.93
C PHE A 778 5.01 48.51 -47.56
N THR A 779 4.37 49.26 -46.66
CA THR A 779 3.97 48.80 -45.32
C THR A 779 2.75 47.86 -45.40
N GLU A 780 1.82 48.12 -46.33
CA GLU A 780 0.70 47.22 -46.61
C GLU A 780 1.18 45.88 -47.21
N ASN A 781 2.19 45.91 -48.09
CA ASN A 781 2.82 44.70 -48.65
C ASN A 781 3.78 43.98 -47.69
N LEU A 782 4.42 44.67 -46.74
CA LEU A 782 5.34 44.03 -45.78
C LEU A 782 4.63 43.28 -44.66
N SER A 783 3.46 43.76 -44.23
CA SER A 783 2.69 43.11 -43.16
C SER A 783 2.25 41.68 -43.53
N GLY A 784 1.89 41.44 -44.79
CA GLY A 784 1.58 40.09 -45.29
C GLY A 784 2.81 39.22 -45.60
N LEU A 785 4.00 39.81 -45.76
CA LEU A 785 5.24 39.08 -46.00
C LEU A 785 5.87 38.59 -44.69
N ASN A 786 5.72 39.33 -43.59
CA ASN A 786 6.39 39.07 -42.32
C ASN A 786 5.93 37.75 -41.66
N ASP A 787 4.63 37.44 -41.73
CA ASP A 787 4.07 36.19 -41.19
C ASP A 787 4.46 34.96 -42.03
N ARG A 788 4.59 35.13 -43.36
CA ARG A 788 5.09 34.07 -44.25
C ARG A 788 6.60 33.89 -44.14
N LEU A 789 7.36 34.95 -43.91
CA LEU A 789 8.81 34.88 -43.74
C LEU A 789 9.19 34.19 -42.43
N ALA A 790 8.44 34.42 -41.34
CA ALA A 790 8.66 33.74 -40.06
C ALA A 790 8.44 32.23 -40.19
N SER A 791 7.32 31.81 -40.78
CA SER A 791 7.03 30.39 -41.10
C SER A 791 8.11 29.76 -41.99
N VAL A 792 8.63 30.52 -42.95
CA VAL A 792 9.67 30.06 -43.88
C VAL A 792 11.05 29.99 -43.22
N ILE A 793 11.36 30.90 -42.29
CA ILE A 793 12.59 30.85 -41.49
C ILE A 793 12.55 29.65 -40.55
N ASP A 794 11.42 29.40 -39.90
CA ASP A 794 11.22 28.23 -39.04
C ASP A 794 11.36 26.93 -39.84
N GLU A 795 10.79 26.85 -41.05
CA GLU A 795 10.99 25.72 -41.96
C GLU A 795 12.47 25.55 -42.38
N SER A 796 13.19 26.66 -42.59
CA SER A 796 14.61 26.62 -42.96
C SER A 796 15.52 26.19 -41.80
N ILE A 797 15.19 26.60 -40.57
CA ILE A 797 15.89 26.19 -39.35
C ILE A 797 15.61 24.70 -39.12
N ALA A 798 14.35 24.27 -39.22
CA ALA A 798 13.97 22.87 -39.09
C ALA A 798 14.67 21.97 -40.14
N LEU A 799 14.79 22.44 -41.39
CA LEU A 799 15.53 21.73 -42.44
C LEU A 799 17.04 21.66 -42.15
N ALA A 800 17.63 22.72 -41.59
CA ALA A 800 19.04 22.74 -41.22
C ALA A 800 19.33 21.83 -40.01
N GLU A 801 18.44 21.83 -39.01
CA GLU A 801 18.49 20.91 -37.87
C GLU A 801 18.36 19.45 -38.32
N GLN A 802 17.38 19.15 -39.17
CA GLN A 802 17.18 17.83 -39.75
C GLN A 802 18.41 17.37 -40.56
N LYS A 803 19.06 18.28 -41.29
CA LYS A 803 20.28 17.98 -42.03
C LYS A 803 21.43 17.59 -41.10
N ILE A 804 21.64 18.32 -40.00
CA ILE A 804 22.70 18.04 -39.02
C ILE A 804 22.42 16.70 -38.35
N GLU A 805 21.19 16.44 -37.93
CA GLU A 805 20.79 15.17 -37.31
C GLU A 805 21.04 13.97 -38.23
N LEU A 806 20.68 14.08 -39.52
CA LEU A 806 20.94 13.03 -40.51
C LEU A 806 22.45 12.84 -40.77
N GLN A 807 23.26 13.92 -40.75
CA GLN A 807 24.71 13.82 -40.90
C GLN A 807 25.38 13.15 -39.70
N ASP A 808 24.94 13.47 -38.49
CA ASP A 808 25.44 12.84 -37.26
C ASP A 808 25.07 11.36 -37.23
N ARG A 809 23.83 11.01 -37.64
CA ARG A 809 23.41 9.61 -37.76
C ARG A 809 24.23 8.85 -38.82
N TYR A 810 24.49 9.46 -39.98
CA TYR A 810 25.34 8.89 -41.03
C TYR A 810 26.77 8.59 -40.53
N ALA A 811 27.37 9.53 -39.79
CA ALA A 811 28.69 9.36 -39.21
C ALA A 811 28.72 8.22 -38.18
N SER A 812 27.71 8.17 -37.30
CA SER A 812 27.56 7.12 -36.28
C SER A 812 27.40 5.73 -36.89
N ILE A 813 26.56 5.57 -37.93
CA ILE A 813 26.35 4.26 -38.59
C ILE A 813 27.64 3.78 -39.26
N ASN A 814 28.39 4.66 -39.93
CA ASN A 814 29.67 4.31 -40.54
C ASN A 814 30.73 3.90 -39.52
N GLU A 815 30.78 4.57 -38.36
CA GLU A 815 31.66 4.18 -37.27
C GLU A 815 31.30 2.79 -36.72
N GLU A 816 29.99 2.53 -36.52
CA GLU A 816 29.48 1.25 -36.04
C GLU A 816 29.76 0.10 -37.03
N LEU A 817 29.56 0.33 -38.33
CA LEU A 817 29.93 -0.60 -39.41
C LEU A 817 31.43 -0.93 -39.39
N GLY A 818 32.28 0.08 -39.15
CA GLY A 818 33.73 -0.10 -39.02
C GLY A 818 34.15 -0.90 -37.79
N ILE A 819 33.46 -0.74 -36.66
CA ILE A 819 33.69 -1.54 -35.44
C ILE A 819 33.27 -2.98 -35.67
N LYS A 820 32.03 -3.22 -36.11
CA LYS A 820 31.50 -4.57 -36.35
C LYS A 820 32.27 -5.33 -37.43
N GLY A 821 32.74 -4.62 -38.47
CA GLY A 821 33.62 -5.21 -39.49
C GLY A 821 34.93 -5.76 -38.91
N ARG A 822 35.54 -5.03 -37.95
CA ARG A 822 36.74 -5.51 -37.25
C ARG A 822 36.44 -6.71 -36.35
N GLU A 823 35.32 -6.71 -35.64
CA GLU A 823 34.91 -7.86 -34.82
C GLU A 823 34.79 -9.13 -35.67
N VAL A 824 34.19 -9.04 -36.87
CA VAL A 824 34.09 -10.18 -37.79
C VAL A 824 35.46 -10.73 -38.19
N ASP A 825 36.43 -9.85 -38.43
CA ASP A 825 37.79 -10.27 -38.81
C ASP A 825 38.55 -10.89 -37.62
N GLU A 826 38.37 -10.38 -36.40
CA GLU A 826 38.91 -10.98 -35.17
C GLU A 826 38.35 -12.39 -34.92
N TRP A 827 37.03 -12.57 -35.12
CA TRP A 827 36.39 -13.88 -35.00
C TRP A 827 36.87 -14.87 -36.07
N LYS A 828 37.13 -14.41 -37.30
CA LYS A 828 37.74 -15.24 -38.36
C LYS A 828 39.17 -15.66 -38.01
N GLU A 829 39.96 -14.76 -37.43
CA GLU A 829 41.31 -15.07 -36.97
C GLU A 829 41.31 -16.14 -35.87
N LEU A 830 40.37 -16.06 -34.91
CA LEU A 830 40.17 -17.09 -33.88
C LEU A 830 39.74 -18.46 -34.46
N LEU A 831 39.03 -18.46 -35.59
CA LEU A 831 38.68 -19.67 -36.34
C LEU A 831 39.87 -20.21 -37.17
N GLY A 832 40.99 -19.48 -37.22
CA GLY A 832 42.20 -19.85 -37.96
C GLY A 832 42.08 -19.65 -39.47
N VAL A 833 41.15 -18.79 -39.93
CA VAL A 833 40.92 -18.50 -41.35
C VAL A 833 41.28 -17.05 -41.66
N SER A 834 41.92 -16.84 -42.80
CA SER A 834 42.46 -15.54 -43.21
C SER A 834 41.72 -14.92 -44.40
N SER A 835 40.83 -15.68 -45.04
CA SER A 835 40.02 -15.23 -46.17
C SER A 835 38.56 -15.69 -46.08
N ASN A 836 37.67 -14.99 -46.79
CA ASN A 836 36.25 -15.37 -46.87
C ASN A 836 36.05 -16.75 -47.54
N GLU A 837 36.92 -17.13 -48.48
CA GLU A 837 36.88 -18.47 -49.10
C GLU A 837 37.26 -19.57 -48.11
N GLU A 838 38.30 -19.35 -47.30
CA GLU A 838 38.70 -20.27 -46.23
C GLU A 838 37.61 -20.39 -45.15
N TYR A 839 36.94 -19.28 -44.81
CA TYR A 839 35.79 -19.29 -43.91
C TYR A 839 34.63 -20.13 -44.45
N LEU A 840 34.26 -19.96 -45.73
CA LEU A 840 33.21 -20.74 -46.38
C LEU A 840 33.53 -22.24 -46.41
N GLN A 841 34.80 -22.58 -46.60
CA GLN A 841 35.27 -23.97 -46.57
C GLN A 841 35.22 -24.55 -45.15
N ALA A 842 35.79 -23.86 -44.15
CA ALA A 842 35.76 -24.28 -42.75
C ALA A 842 34.31 -24.45 -42.24
N LYS A 843 33.43 -23.52 -42.62
CA LYS A 843 31.99 -23.60 -42.36
C LYS A 843 31.36 -24.84 -42.98
N GLY A 844 31.67 -25.14 -44.24
CA GLY A 844 31.19 -26.34 -44.92
C GLY A 844 31.63 -27.64 -44.24
N GLU A 845 32.88 -27.71 -43.79
CA GLU A 845 33.46 -28.86 -43.11
C GLU A 845 32.86 -29.07 -41.70
N ILE A 846 32.70 -27.99 -40.93
CA ILE A 846 32.09 -28.02 -39.59
C ILE A 846 30.59 -28.37 -39.70
N GLN A 847 29.87 -27.79 -40.65
CA GLN A 847 28.46 -28.15 -40.92
C GLN A 847 28.28 -29.60 -41.39
N ALA A 848 29.27 -30.15 -42.10
CA ALA A 848 29.30 -31.56 -42.47
C ALA A 848 29.57 -32.47 -41.25
N ALA A 849 30.51 -32.09 -40.37
CA ALA A 849 30.79 -32.82 -39.13
C ALA A 849 29.60 -32.81 -38.15
N LEU A 850 28.78 -31.75 -38.16
CA LEU A 850 27.56 -31.64 -37.35
C LEU A 850 26.39 -32.51 -37.83
N LYS A 851 26.45 -33.13 -39.03
CA LYS A 851 25.32 -33.89 -39.61
C LYS A 851 24.92 -35.12 -38.81
N GLU A 852 25.84 -35.81 -38.14
CA GLU A 852 25.52 -37.02 -37.36
C GLU A 852 24.74 -36.72 -36.06
N ASN A 853 24.82 -35.49 -35.54
CA ASN A 853 24.15 -35.07 -34.29
C ASN A 853 23.39 -33.74 -34.42
N LYS A 854 22.96 -33.37 -35.64
CA LYS A 854 22.39 -32.06 -35.99
C LYS A 854 21.29 -31.56 -35.03
N LYS A 855 20.43 -32.47 -34.54
CA LYS A 855 19.34 -32.12 -33.60
C LYS A 855 19.85 -31.76 -32.18
N LYS A 856 20.96 -32.35 -31.73
CA LYS A 856 21.54 -32.11 -30.39
C LYS A 856 22.25 -30.75 -30.36
N TYR A 857 23.11 -30.51 -31.33
CA TYR A 857 23.85 -29.24 -31.47
C TYR A 857 22.93 -28.04 -31.73
N ALA A 858 21.88 -28.20 -32.55
CA ALA A 858 20.90 -27.13 -32.77
C ALA A 858 20.08 -26.80 -31.51
N LYS A 859 19.74 -27.80 -30.69
CA LYS A 859 19.08 -27.58 -29.40
C LYS A 859 20.01 -26.87 -28.41
N TYR A 860 21.27 -27.28 -28.33
CA TYR A 860 22.26 -26.65 -27.45
C TYR A 860 22.53 -25.20 -27.85
N SER A 861 22.76 -24.92 -29.14
CA SER A 861 22.96 -23.55 -29.65
C SER A 861 21.79 -22.61 -29.34
N LYS A 862 20.54 -23.11 -29.42
CA LYS A 862 19.36 -22.33 -29.03
C LYS A 862 19.29 -22.02 -27.53
N VAL A 863 19.74 -22.95 -26.68
CA VAL A 863 19.81 -22.74 -25.21
C VAL A 863 20.98 -21.81 -24.86
N GLU A 864 22.13 -21.98 -25.52
CA GLU A 864 23.31 -21.12 -25.39
C GLU A 864 23.01 -19.67 -25.80
N SER A 865 22.31 -19.45 -26.92
CA SER A 865 21.90 -18.12 -27.37
C SER A 865 20.93 -17.46 -26.39
N LEU A 866 19.95 -18.20 -25.86
CA LEU A 866 19.04 -17.71 -24.82
C LEU A 866 19.80 -17.32 -23.56
N CYS A 867 20.73 -18.14 -23.08
CA CYS A 867 21.55 -17.80 -21.91
C CYS A 867 22.40 -16.54 -22.15
N LYS A 868 23.01 -16.37 -23.32
CA LYS A 868 23.78 -15.16 -23.68
C LYS A 868 22.89 -13.91 -23.75
N GLU A 869 21.71 -14.03 -24.36
CA GLU A 869 20.72 -12.94 -24.42
C GLU A 869 20.28 -12.51 -23.01
N TRP A 870 19.96 -13.46 -22.14
CA TRP A 870 19.62 -13.19 -20.74
C TRP A 870 20.78 -12.54 -19.98
N GLN A 871 22.01 -13.02 -20.15
CA GLN A 871 23.20 -12.39 -19.56
C GLN A 871 23.35 -10.94 -20.04
N LYS A 872 23.15 -10.67 -21.33
CA LYS A 872 23.22 -9.31 -21.90
C LYS A 872 22.17 -8.39 -21.30
N ARG A 873 20.91 -8.83 -21.20
CA ARG A 873 19.82 -8.04 -20.57
C ARG A 873 20.07 -7.75 -19.10
N VAL A 874 20.57 -8.74 -18.36
CA VAL A 874 20.93 -8.58 -16.94
C VAL A 874 22.08 -7.59 -16.75
N ILE A 875 23.09 -7.60 -17.63
CA ILE A 875 24.22 -6.65 -17.58
C ILE A 875 23.79 -5.23 -17.98
N GLN A 876 22.87 -5.11 -18.94
CA GLN A 876 22.35 -3.83 -19.41
C GLN A 876 21.37 -3.17 -18.42
N GLY A 877 20.84 -3.92 -17.45
CA GLY A 877 20.02 -3.38 -16.35
C GLY A 877 18.57 -3.04 -16.71
N ASP A 878 18.14 -3.31 -17.95
CA ASP A 878 16.80 -2.99 -18.42
C ASP A 878 15.74 -3.95 -17.89
N GLY A 879 14.79 -3.42 -17.12
CA GLY A 879 13.54 -4.10 -16.77
C GLY A 879 13.61 -5.22 -15.73
N LEU A 880 14.79 -5.54 -15.18
CA LEU A 880 15.00 -6.68 -14.26
C LEU A 880 14.96 -6.34 -12.76
N LEU A 881 14.65 -5.08 -12.46
CA LEU A 881 14.59 -4.57 -11.09
C LEU A 881 13.43 -5.23 -10.31
N GLN A 882 12.36 -5.65 -11.01
CA GLN A 882 11.24 -6.36 -10.41
C GLN A 882 11.62 -7.80 -10.03
N GLU A 883 12.34 -8.50 -10.90
CA GLU A 883 12.78 -9.89 -10.73
C GLU A 883 13.86 -10.01 -9.65
N SER A 884 14.80 -9.06 -9.58
CA SER A 884 15.81 -9.04 -8.54
C SER A 884 15.19 -8.84 -7.16
N ILE A 885 14.30 -7.86 -7.00
CA ILE A 885 13.61 -7.63 -5.72
C ILE A 885 12.66 -8.79 -5.40
N ALA A 886 12.03 -9.42 -6.40
CA ALA A 886 11.22 -10.62 -6.20
C ALA A 886 12.05 -11.81 -5.66
N ASP A 887 13.37 -11.84 -5.81
CA ASP A 887 14.23 -12.84 -5.18
C ASP A 887 14.57 -12.52 -3.70
N SER A 888 14.34 -11.29 -3.24
CA SER A 888 14.59 -10.90 -1.84
C SER A 888 13.55 -11.46 -0.89
N THR A 889 13.96 -12.00 0.26
CA THR A 889 13.04 -12.51 1.28
C THR A 889 12.61 -11.39 2.24
N LEU A 890 13.56 -10.53 2.60
CA LEU A 890 13.40 -9.48 3.60
C LEU A 890 13.74 -8.11 3.01
N VAL A 891 12.86 -7.13 3.22
CA VAL A 891 13.11 -5.75 2.82
C VAL A 891 13.10 -4.87 4.06
N GLY A 892 14.12 -4.03 4.23
CA GLY A 892 14.26 -3.10 5.34
C GLY A 892 14.26 -1.65 4.87
N ALA A 893 13.29 -0.87 5.31
CA ALA A 893 13.12 0.51 4.88
C ALA A 893 12.60 1.40 6.02
N THR A 894 12.75 2.72 5.89
CA THR A 894 11.96 3.62 6.74
C THR A 894 10.50 3.62 6.27
N CYS A 895 9.54 4.00 7.13
CA CYS A 895 8.12 4.02 6.79
C CYS A 895 7.84 4.82 5.50
N LEU A 896 8.54 5.95 5.32
CA LEU A 896 8.44 6.78 4.11
C LEU A 896 9.37 6.32 2.99
N GLY A 897 10.48 5.66 3.33
CA GLY A 897 11.50 5.19 2.38
C GLY A 897 11.00 4.08 1.48
N ILE A 898 10.12 3.19 1.96
CA ILE A 898 9.60 2.06 1.16
C ILE A 898 8.83 2.52 -0.09
N ALA A 899 8.20 3.69 -0.01
CA ALA A 899 7.40 4.22 -1.09
C ALA A 899 8.22 4.57 -2.35
N SER A 900 9.55 4.72 -2.25
CA SER A 900 10.41 4.92 -3.42
C SER A 900 10.38 3.74 -4.39
N LEU A 901 10.10 2.52 -3.92
CA LEU A 901 9.95 1.35 -4.80
C LEU A 901 8.53 1.19 -5.35
N SER A 902 7.53 1.58 -4.56
CA SER A 902 6.10 1.44 -4.94
C SER A 902 5.69 2.27 -6.16
N LEU A 903 6.49 3.27 -6.54
CA LEU A 903 6.24 4.11 -7.73
C LEU A 903 6.67 3.43 -9.03
N ALA A 904 7.59 2.48 -8.97
CA ALA A 904 8.10 1.75 -10.12
C ALA A 904 7.53 0.33 -10.22
N ILE A 905 7.13 -0.29 -9.10
CA ILE A 905 6.76 -1.71 -9.01
C ILE A 905 5.62 -1.90 -7.99
N GLU A 906 4.58 -2.67 -8.32
CA GLU A 906 3.57 -3.14 -7.35
C GLU A 906 4.21 -4.20 -6.43
N PHE A 907 4.48 -3.83 -5.18
CA PHE A 907 5.15 -4.69 -4.22
C PHE A 907 4.23 -5.02 -3.03
N ASN A 908 3.94 -6.31 -2.85
CA ASN A 908 3.08 -6.79 -1.78
C ASN A 908 3.90 -7.68 -0.83
N PHE A 909 3.68 -7.51 0.47
CA PHE A 909 4.33 -8.28 1.52
C PHE A 909 3.33 -9.20 2.20
N ASP A 910 3.74 -10.43 2.50
CA ASP A 910 2.96 -11.32 3.35
C ASP A 910 2.92 -10.78 4.78
N TRP A 911 4.05 -10.26 5.25
CA TRP A 911 4.21 -9.70 6.58
C TRP A 911 4.84 -8.31 6.53
N VAL A 912 4.23 -7.36 7.24
CA VAL A 912 4.80 -6.04 7.51
C VAL A 912 5.00 -5.91 9.01
N ILE A 913 6.25 -5.74 9.43
CA ILE A 913 6.62 -5.54 10.83
C ILE A 913 7.13 -4.12 10.96
N VAL A 914 6.45 -3.30 11.77
CA VAL A 914 6.82 -1.91 12.02
C VAL A 914 7.41 -1.80 13.42
N ASP A 915 8.72 -1.55 13.52
CA ASP A 915 9.42 -1.29 14.79
C ASP A 915 9.35 0.21 15.15
N GLU A 916 9.37 0.50 16.45
CA GLU A 916 9.19 1.83 17.03
C GLU A 916 7.88 2.54 16.60
N ALA A 917 6.81 1.79 16.35
CA ALA A 917 5.53 2.31 15.88
C ALA A 917 4.87 3.33 16.84
N GLY A 918 5.29 3.42 18.10
CA GLY A 918 4.80 4.44 19.04
C GLY A 918 5.25 5.88 18.74
N LYS A 919 6.24 6.07 17.85
CA LYS A 919 6.84 7.37 17.54
C LYS A 919 6.48 7.95 16.18
N ALA A 920 6.02 7.09 15.27
CA ALA A 920 5.61 7.53 13.96
C ALA A 920 4.18 8.09 14.02
N THR A 921 3.92 9.13 13.22
CA THR A 921 2.56 9.68 13.12
C THR A 921 1.64 8.64 12.48
N PRO A 922 0.31 8.68 12.73
CA PRO A 922 -0.60 7.74 12.09
C PRO A 922 -0.42 7.67 10.57
N PRO A 923 -0.39 8.78 9.80
CA PRO A 923 -0.27 8.71 8.36
C PRO A 923 1.09 8.17 7.87
N GLU A 924 2.18 8.33 8.62
CA GLU A 924 3.48 7.71 8.32
C GLU A 924 3.41 6.18 8.39
N ILE A 925 2.79 5.63 9.45
CA ILE A 925 2.67 4.18 9.65
C ILE A 925 1.75 3.54 8.62
N LEU A 926 0.75 4.26 8.11
CA LEU A 926 -0.15 3.75 7.08
C LEU A 926 0.59 3.37 5.78
N VAL A 927 1.72 4.04 5.46
CA VAL A 927 2.48 3.78 4.23
C VAL A 927 2.95 2.33 4.14
N PRO A 928 3.69 1.76 5.10
CA PRO A 928 4.04 0.34 5.08
C PRO A 928 2.84 -0.58 5.32
N ILE A 929 1.86 -0.19 6.15
CA ILE A 929 0.66 -1.01 6.40
C ILE A 929 -0.09 -1.33 5.11
N CYS A 930 -0.20 -0.37 4.18
CA CYS A 930 -0.94 -0.56 2.94
C CYS A 930 -0.40 -1.70 2.06
N LEU A 931 0.87 -2.07 2.23
CA LEU A 931 1.59 -3.06 1.42
C LEU A 931 1.49 -4.48 1.98
N GLY A 932 0.98 -4.65 3.22
CA GLY A 932 1.01 -5.91 3.96
C GLY A 932 -0.30 -6.69 3.93
N ARG A 933 -0.21 -8.02 3.82
CA ARG A 933 -1.35 -8.92 4.10
C ARG A 933 -1.60 -9.06 5.60
N LYS A 934 -0.52 -9.18 6.38
CA LYS A 934 -0.54 -9.25 7.84
C LYS A 934 0.43 -8.23 8.44
N VAL A 935 -0.02 -7.53 9.48
CA VAL A 935 0.73 -6.42 10.09
C VAL A 935 1.08 -6.72 11.55
N VAL A 936 2.33 -6.45 11.93
CA VAL A 936 2.80 -6.51 13.30
C VAL A 936 3.37 -5.15 13.68
N LEU A 937 2.76 -4.50 14.66
CA LEU A 937 3.22 -3.20 15.16
C LEU A 937 3.94 -3.43 16.49
N VAL A 938 5.21 -3.02 16.55
CA VAL A 938 6.05 -3.15 17.74
C VAL A 938 6.43 -1.75 18.21
N GLY A 939 6.18 -1.44 19.48
CA GLY A 939 6.35 -0.08 19.97
C GLY A 939 6.20 0.05 21.47
N ASP A 940 6.20 1.29 21.95
CA ASP A 940 5.91 1.61 23.35
C ASP A 940 5.33 3.02 23.47
N HIS A 941 4.02 3.12 23.70
CA HIS A 941 3.32 4.40 23.83
C HIS A 941 3.64 5.13 25.14
N LYS A 942 4.34 4.49 26.10
CA LYS A 942 4.85 5.13 27.33
C LYS A 942 6.22 5.79 27.14
N GLN A 943 6.81 5.69 25.95
CA GLN A 943 8.01 6.42 25.52
C GLN A 943 7.62 7.61 24.63
N LEU A 944 8.60 8.27 24.00
CA LEU A 944 8.39 9.51 23.25
C LEU A 944 7.26 9.38 22.19
N PRO A 945 6.29 10.32 22.16
CA PRO A 945 5.28 10.39 21.12
C PRO A 945 5.89 10.89 19.79
N PRO A 946 5.10 10.93 18.70
CA PRO A 946 5.46 11.66 17.49
C PRO A 946 5.85 13.10 17.79
N VAL A 947 6.86 13.61 17.08
CA VAL A 947 7.36 14.97 17.28
C VAL A 947 6.35 15.95 16.69
N VAL A 948 5.72 16.76 17.55
CA VAL A 948 4.80 17.81 17.13
C VAL A 948 5.53 19.15 17.10
N ASP A 949 5.53 19.81 15.96
CA ASP A 949 6.10 21.15 15.84
C ASP A 949 5.23 22.20 16.55
N GLU A 950 5.83 23.08 17.36
CA GLU A 950 5.11 24.20 17.97
C GLU A 950 4.53 25.18 16.93
N ALA A 951 5.12 25.23 15.73
CA ALA A 951 4.57 25.97 14.60
C ALA A 951 3.21 25.41 14.16
N LEU A 952 3.03 24.08 14.19
CA LEU A 952 1.75 23.43 13.90
C LEU A 952 0.68 23.82 14.91
N LEU A 953 1.02 23.85 16.21
CA LEU A 953 0.09 24.28 17.25
C LEU A 953 -0.37 25.73 17.05
N LYS A 954 0.57 26.63 16.72
CA LYS A 954 0.24 28.04 16.42
C LYS A 954 -0.59 28.19 15.14
N LEU A 955 -0.39 27.32 14.14
CA LEU A 955 -1.15 27.32 12.88
C LEU A 955 -2.56 26.78 13.07
N GLN A 956 -2.70 25.72 13.84
CA GLN A 956 -3.96 25.11 14.21
C GLN A 956 -4.89 26.13 14.90
N ASP A 957 -4.36 26.89 15.87
CA ASP A 957 -5.11 27.96 16.57
C ASP A 957 -5.58 29.07 15.61
N LYS A 958 -4.77 29.40 14.59
CA LYS A 958 -5.13 30.39 13.57
C LYS A 958 -6.21 29.89 12.60
N GLU A 959 -6.18 28.61 12.28
CA GLU A 959 -7.05 27.98 11.27
C GLU A 959 -8.40 27.51 11.84
N ARG A 960 -8.60 27.58 13.17
CA ARG A 960 -9.82 27.13 13.87
C ARG A 960 -10.21 25.67 13.55
N MET A 961 -9.22 24.81 13.32
CA MET A 961 -9.46 23.37 13.14
C MET A 961 -9.79 22.71 14.48
N ASN A 962 -10.63 21.68 14.47
CA ASN A 962 -11.00 20.91 15.66
C ASN A 962 -9.97 19.80 15.98
N ILE A 963 -8.70 20.16 15.97
CA ILE A 963 -7.58 19.30 16.36
C ILE A 963 -7.12 19.77 17.74
N SER A 964 -6.75 18.86 18.63
CA SER A 964 -6.09 19.20 19.89
C SER A 964 -4.60 18.85 19.82
N LYS A 965 -3.81 19.38 20.77
CA LYS A 965 -2.41 18.94 20.94
C LYS A 965 -2.33 17.42 21.16
N GLU A 966 -3.29 16.84 21.88
CA GLU A 966 -3.36 15.40 22.12
C GLU A 966 -3.59 14.61 20.82
N ASP A 967 -4.39 15.12 19.88
CA ASP A 967 -4.61 14.47 18.58
C ASP A 967 -3.33 14.45 17.72
N LEU A 968 -2.44 15.43 17.87
CA LEU A 968 -1.15 15.48 17.18
C LEU A 968 -0.11 14.54 17.83
N GLU A 969 -0.17 14.35 19.14
CA GLU A 969 0.73 13.46 19.89
C GLU A 969 0.26 11.98 19.92
N LEU A 970 -1.00 11.71 19.52
CA LEU A 970 -1.56 10.36 19.50
C LEU A 970 -1.04 9.55 18.30
N SER A 971 -0.17 8.58 18.57
CA SER A 971 0.28 7.61 17.56
C SER A 971 -0.83 6.59 17.21
N LEU A 972 -0.75 6.01 16.02
CA LEU A 972 -1.65 4.90 15.64
C LEU A 972 -1.48 3.71 16.58
N PHE A 973 -0.26 3.45 17.06
CA PHE A 973 0.02 2.40 18.03
C PHE A 973 -0.77 2.62 19.34
N GLU A 974 -0.74 3.83 19.88
CA GLU A 974 -1.46 4.17 21.12
C GLU A 974 -2.99 4.10 20.93
N TYR A 975 -3.50 4.57 19.80
CA TYR A 975 -4.91 4.44 19.46
C TYR A 975 -5.37 2.98 19.39
N LEU A 976 -4.58 2.12 18.73
CA LEU A 976 -4.88 0.69 18.62
C LEU A 976 -4.76 -0.03 19.97
N GLU A 977 -3.75 0.30 20.79
CA GLU A 977 -3.54 -0.34 22.09
C GLU A 977 -4.78 -0.26 23.00
N ARG A 978 -5.46 0.90 22.98
CA ARG A 978 -6.65 1.17 23.81
C ARG A 978 -7.88 0.32 23.44
N SER A 979 -8.00 -0.08 22.18
CA SER A 979 -9.28 -0.61 21.64
C SER A 979 -9.15 -1.96 20.91
N LEU A 980 -7.93 -2.40 20.59
CA LEU A 980 -7.68 -3.70 19.94
C LEU A 980 -8.01 -4.84 20.90
N SER A 981 -8.55 -5.93 20.36
CA SER A 981 -8.81 -7.18 21.11
C SER A 981 -7.57 -7.66 21.88
N ASP A 982 -7.76 -8.11 23.12
CA ASP A 982 -6.69 -8.60 24.01
C ASP A 982 -5.95 -9.81 23.43
N ASP A 983 -6.56 -10.58 22.53
CA ASP A 983 -5.94 -11.70 21.82
C ASP A 983 -4.95 -11.23 20.74
N CYS A 984 -5.11 -10.02 20.23
CA CYS A 984 -4.29 -9.43 19.17
C CYS A 984 -3.28 -8.41 19.71
N LYS A 985 -3.12 -8.31 21.04
CA LYS A 985 -2.07 -7.48 21.66
C LYS A 985 -1.37 -8.21 22.81
N ASN A 986 -0.14 -7.78 23.11
CA ASN A 986 0.57 -8.22 24.30
C ASN A 986 1.60 -7.20 24.78
N ILE A 987 2.04 -7.33 26.03
CA ILE A 987 3.10 -6.51 26.64
C ILE A 987 4.25 -7.42 27.08
N LEU A 988 5.49 -7.04 26.78
CA LEU A 988 6.68 -7.69 27.33
C LEU A 988 6.93 -7.19 28.75
N ASP A 989 7.13 -8.10 29.69
CA ASP A 989 7.22 -7.82 31.13
C ASP A 989 8.62 -8.06 31.72
N GLU A 990 9.57 -8.69 31.01
CA GLU A 990 10.91 -8.97 31.52
C GLU A 990 11.98 -8.09 30.85
N GLN A 991 12.77 -7.35 31.64
CA GLN A 991 13.85 -6.46 31.18
C GLN A 991 15.26 -6.99 31.52
N TYR A 992 16.20 -6.80 30.59
CA TYR A 992 17.56 -7.33 30.63
C TYR A 992 18.66 -6.26 30.55
N ARG A 993 18.26 -4.98 30.59
CA ARG A 993 19.16 -3.84 30.37
C ARG A 993 19.70 -3.27 31.67
N MET A 994 18.77 -2.85 32.52
CA MET A 994 18.99 -1.95 33.65
C MET A 994 19.33 -2.72 34.91
N ASN A 995 20.08 -2.09 35.82
CA ASN A 995 20.18 -2.54 37.21
C ASN A 995 18.77 -2.72 37.80
N PRO A 996 18.51 -3.76 38.63
CA PRO A 996 17.19 -4.00 39.20
C PRO A 996 16.56 -2.77 39.87
N VAL A 997 17.33 -1.96 40.60
CA VAL A 997 16.84 -0.77 41.30
C VAL A 997 16.34 0.30 40.31
N ILE A 998 17.07 0.50 39.22
CA ILE A 998 16.67 1.42 38.14
C ILE A 998 15.45 0.84 37.41
N GLY A 999 15.44 -0.47 37.15
CA GLY A 999 14.31 -1.18 36.54
C GLY A 999 13.02 -1.05 37.37
N ASP A 1000 13.10 -1.19 38.69
CA ASP A 1000 11.96 -1.08 39.61
C ASP A 1000 11.43 0.35 39.69
N LEU A 1001 12.32 1.35 39.66
CA LEU A 1001 11.93 2.77 39.52
C LEU A 1001 11.09 2.98 38.24
N ILE A 1002 11.59 2.51 37.10
CA ILE A 1002 10.90 2.63 35.81
C ILE A 1002 9.57 1.85 35.83
N SER A 1003 9.57 0.65 36.39
CA SER A 1003 8.40 -0.22 36.50
C SER A 1003 7.28 0.45 37.28
N ASN A 1004 7.59 0.98 38.47
CA ASN A 1004 6.61 1.60 39.36
C ASN A 1004 6.05 2.90 38.80
N LEU A 1005 6.90 3.73 38.18
CA LEU A 1005 6.49 5.04 37.68
C LEU A 1005 5.74 5.00 36.35
N PHE A 1006 6.11 4.07 35.44
CA PHE A 1006 5.64 4.13 34.05
C PHE A 1006 4.85 2.89 33.61
N TYR A 1007 4.98 1.76 34.31
CA TYR A 1007 4.43 0.45 33.90
C TYR A 1007 3.66 -0.27 35.01
N GLU A 1008 3.15 0.46 36.02
CA GLU A 1008 2.28 -0.08 37.09
C GLU A 1008 2.90 -1.26 37.87
N GLY A 1009 4.24 -1.30 37.97
CA GLY A 1009 4.95 -2.39 38.65
C GLY A 1009 4.99 -3.73 37.89
N LYS A 1010 4.58 -3.75 36.60
CA LYS A 1010 4.51 -4.98 35.78
C LYS A 1010 5.86 -5.37 35.15
N LEU A 1011 6.83 -4.46 35.09
CA LEU A 1011 8.15 -4.72 34.51
C LEU A 1011 9.07 -5.37 35.56
N ILE A 1012 9.66 -6.51 35.21
CA ILE A 1012 10.47 -7.37 36.08
C ILE A 1012 11.92 -7.39 35.59
N SER A 1013 12.86 -7.13 36.50
CA SER A 1013 14.30 -7.15 36.22
C SER A 1013 14.86 -8.58 36.28
N LYS A 1014 15.50 -9.03 35.19
CA LYS A 1014 16.22 -10.33 35.11
C LYS A 1014 17.73 -10.20 35.17
N THR A 1015 18.24 -8.98 35.33
CA THR A 1015 19.64 -8.69 35.61
C THR A 1015 19.96 -8.94 37.08
N SER A 1016 21.20 -9.25 37.41
CA SER A 1016 21.64 -9.29 38.81
C SER A 1016 22.11 -7.92 39.28
N LYS A 1017 21.89 -7.64 40.57
CA LYS A 1017 22.31 -6.37 41.19
C LYS A 1017 23.84 -6.32 41.31
N GLU A 1018 24.47 -7.46 41.56
CA GLU A 1018 25.92 -7.58 41.68
C GLU A 1018 26.63 -7.31 40.35
N GLU A 1019 26.13 -7.81 39.23
CA GLU A 1019 26.74 -7.58 37.91
C GLU A 1019 26.50 -6.17 37.38
N LYS A 1020 25.36 -5.55 37.73
CA LYS A 1020 24.93 -4.25 37.20
C LYS A 1020 25.20 -3.08 38.13
N THR A 1021 26.00 -3.27 39.18
CA THR A 1021 26.40 -2.20 40.09
C THR A 1021 27.88 -1.89 39.91
N ILE A 1022 28.20 -0.62 39.67
CA ILE A 1022 29.58 -0.15 39.68
C ILE A 1022 30.01 0.03 41.14
N PRO A 1023 31.11 -0.59 41.62
CA PRO A 1023 31.52 -0.54 43.02
C PRO A 1023 32.20 0.79 43.38
N LEU A 1024 31.51 1.90 43.17
CA LEU A 1024 31.99 3.26 43.43
C LEU A 1024 31.87 3.60 44.93
N LYS A 1025 32.96 4.07 45.54
CA LYS A 1025 33.01 4.48 46.96
C LYS A 1025 32.25 5.78 47.17
N ILE A 1026 32.38 6.75 46.25
CA ILE A 1026 31.68 8.05 46.30
C ILE A 1026 30.16 7.93 46.50
N TYR A 1027 29.57 6.84 46.00
CA TYR A 1027 28.14 6.55 46.10
C TYR A 1027 27.82 5.26 46.83
N GLU A 1028 28.72 4.75 47.67
CA GLU A 1028 28.48 3.53 48.48
C GLU A 1028 27.99 2.32 47.64
N SER A 1029 28.42 2.23 46.38
CA SER A 1029 27.97 1.23 45.40
C SER A 1029 26.45 1.23 45.15
N LYS A 1030 25.79 2.38 45.29
CA LYS A 1030 24.34 2.51 45.01
C LYS A 1030 24.10 2.94 43.56
N PRO A 1031 23.22 2.24 42.81
CA PRO A 1031 22.99 2.48 41.38
C PRO A 1031 22.04 3.66 41.07
N LEU A 1032 21.33 4.20 42.06
CA LEU A 1032 20.45 5.35 41.89
C LEU A 1032 20.81 6.47 42.87
N VAL A 1033 21.23 7.61 42.34
CA VAL A 1033 21.71 8.75 43.12
C VAL A 1033 21.00 10.02 42.70
N TRP A 1034 20.55 10.81 43.66
CA TRP A 1034 20.11 12.17 43.47
C TRP A 1034 21.03 13.14 44.20
N LEU A 1035 21.67 14.02 43.45
CA LEU A 1035 22.50 15.11 43.92
C LEU A 1035 21.68 16.39 44.00
N SER A 1036 21.26 16.73 45.22
CA SER A 1036 20.40 17.88 45.46
C SER A 1036 21.21 19.17 45.59
N THR A 1037 20.87 20.16 44.76
CA THR A 1037 21.45 21.52 44.83
C THR A 1037 20.66 22.46 45.75
N ALA A 1038 19.68 21.97 46.51
CA ALA A 1038 18.78 22.79 47.30
C ALA A 1038 19.49 23.59 48.41
N SER A 1039 20.63 23.13 48.94
CA SER A 1039 21.45 23.89 49.90
C SER A 1039 22.39 24.93 49.27
N LYS A 1040 22.65 24.88 47.95
CA LYS A 1040 23.59 25.79 47.28
C LYS A 1040 22.99 27.20 47.14
N SER A 1041 23.85 28.21 47.29
CA SER A 1041 23.48 29.62 47.16
C SER A 1041 23.35 30.07 45.70
N ASP A 1042 24.08 29.45 44.78
CA ASP A 1042 24.07 29.71 43.33
C ASP A 1042 23.18 28.73 42.54
N ARG A 1043 22.25 28.04 43.22
CA ARG A 1043 21.42 26.97 42.65
C ARG A 1043 20.40 27.40 41.60
N LYS A 1044 20.13 28.71 41.48
CA LYS A 1044 19.01 29.21 40.67
C LYS A 1044 19.29 29.07 39.17
N GLU A 1045 18.24 28.78 38.42
CA GLU A 1045 18.27 28.74 36.96
C GLU A 1045 18.51 30.13 36.33
N GLU A 1046 19.15 30.15 35.16
CA GLU A 1046 19.31 31.33 34.31
C GLU A 1046 18.51 31.15 33.02
N ARG A 1047 17.72 32.14 32.62
CA ARG A 1047 17.01 32.15 31.33
C ARG A 1047 17.94 32.66 30.23
N ILE A 1048 18.02 31.91 29.12
CA ILE A 1048 18.76 32.29 27.92
C ILE A 1048 17.82 32.23 26.72
N SER A 1049 17.48 33.39 26.16
CA SER A 1049 16.50 33.47 25.06
C SER A 1049 15.18 32.77 25.44
N ASP A 1050 14.89 31.66 24.77
CA ASP A 1050 13.75 30.76 24.86
C ASP A 1050 14.05 29.47 25.67
N SER A 1051 15.27 29.33 26.22
CA SER A 1051 15.72 28.18 26.99
C SER A 1051 16.23 28.55 28.40
N TYR A 1052 16.70 27.55 29.14
CA TYR A 1052 17.24 27.70 30.50
C TYR A 1052 18.55 26.93 30.66
N ARG A 1053 19.40 27.41 31.56
CA ARG A 1053 20.61 26.71 32.02
C ARG A 1053 20.78 26.86 33.52
N ASN A 1054 21.59 25.99 34.11
CA ASN A 1054 21.97 26.02 35.52
C ASN A 1054 23.47 25.76 35.65
N THR A 1055 24.23 26.81 35.94
CA THR A 1055 25.70 26.75 36.00
C THR A 1055 26.19 25.99 37.24
N CYS A 1056 25.43 25.99 38.33
CA CYS A 1056 25.71 25.22 39.54
C CYS A 1056 25.67 23.71 39.23
N GLU A 1057 24.60 23.25 38.56
CA GLU A 1057 24.47 21.85 38.14
C GLU A 1057 25.60 21.42 37.18
N VAL A 1058 25.98 22.26 36.21
CA VAL A 1058 27.06 21.91 35.27
C VAL A 1058 28.39 21.68 35.97
N LYS A 1059 28.77 22.57 36.89
CA LYS A 1059 30.02 22.40 37.66
C LYS A 1059 29.98 21.11 38.47
N LEU A 1060 28.87 20.89 39.18
CA LEU A 1060 28.67 19.70 40.01
C LEU A 1060 28.76 18.40 39.19
N ILE A 1061 28.13 18.35 38.02
CA ILE A 1061 28.19 17.19 37.12
C ILE A 1061 29.64 16.86 36.76
N PHE A 1062 30.42 17.84 36.30
CA PHE A 1062 31.83 17.58 35.93
C PHE A 1062 32.73 17.29 37.14
N GLU A 1063 32.50 17.90 38.30
CA GLU A 1063 33.22 17.57 39.54
C GLU A 1063 33.01 16.09 39.92
N GLN A 1064 31.77 15.63 39.93
CA GLN A 1064 31.45 14.24 40.25
C GLN A 1064 31.95 13.26 39.18
N LEU A 1065 31.87 13.62 37.89
CA LEU A 1065 32.40 12.78 36.83
C LEU A 1065 33.93 12.60 36.92
N LEU A 1066 34.67 13.63 37.34
CA LEU A 1066 36.12 13.53 37.54
C LEU A 1066 36.46 12.56 38.68
N GLU A 1067 35.75 12.64 39.81
CA GLU A 1067 35.92 11.68 40.91
C GLU A 1067 35.58 10.24 40.47
N ILE A 1068 34.54 10.06 39.68
CA ILE A 1068 34.18 8.76 39.11
C ILE A 1068 35.26 8.26 38.15
N ASP A 1069 35.83 9.10 37.28
CA ASP A 1069 36.91 8.69 36.35
C ASP A 1069 38.16 8.21 37.08
N GLU A 1070 38.50 8.86 38.20
CA GLU A 1070 39.59 8.45 39.09
C GLU A 1070 39.32 7.08 39.72
N GLU A 1071 38.14 6.87 40.31
CA GLU A 1071 37.75 5.58 40.89
C GLU A 1071 37.65 4.47 39.84
N LEU A 1072 37.12 4.75 38.65
CA LEU A 1072 37.09 3.80 37.52
C LEU A 1072 38.51 3.41 37.11
N GLY A 1073 39.46 4.35 37.18
CA GLY A 1073 40.89 4.08 36.99
C GLY A 1073 41.47 3.13 38.04
N GLU A 1074 41.12 3.32 39.33
CA GLU A 1074 41.50 2.39 40.41
C GLU A 1074 40.94 0.99 40.18
N LEU A 1075 39.68 0.91 39.72
CA LEU A 1075 38.95 -0.32 39.44
C LEU A 1075 39.34 -0.96 38.09
N LYS A 1076 40.11 -0.26 37.25
CA LYS A 1076 40.47 -0.65 35.88
C LYS A 1076 39.25 -0.93 35.00
N LEU A 1077 38.18 -0.17 35.22
CA LEU A 1077 36.95 -0.25 34.43
C LEU A 1077 36.93 0.89 33.42
N LYS A 1078 36.38 0.61 32.24
CA LYS A 1078 36.01 1.64 31.27
C LYS A 1078 34.50 1.66 31.10
N LYS A 1079 33.91 2.85 31.09
CA LYS A 1079 32.45 3.03 31.07
C LYS A 1079 32.01 4.09 30.07
N GLU A 1080 30.85 3.87 29.49
CA GLU A 1080 30.18 4.84 28.65
C GLU A 1080 29.22 5.71 29.49
N THR A 1081 29.33 7.02 29.33
CA THR A 1081 28.59 8.00 30.14
C THR A 1081 27.80 8.94 29.24
N ALA A 1082 26.51 9.08 29.53
CA ALA A 1082 25.66 10.10 28.92
C ALA A 1082 25.36 11.23 29.90
N ILE A 1083 25.42 12.48 29.44
CA ILE A 1083 24.86 13.63 30.14
C ILE A 1083 23.62 14.09 29.36
N ILE A 1084 22.46 13.92 29.98
CA ILE A 1084 21.16 14.26 29.42
C ILE A 1084 20.66 15.53 30.08
N ALA A 1085 20.44 16.56 29.26
CA ALA A 1085 19.82 17.79 29.70
C ALA A 1085 18.46 17.97 29.01
N GLY A 1086 17.42 18.31 29.77
CA GLY A 1086 16.13 18.62 29.17
C GLY A 1086 16.20 19.85 28.26
N TYR A 1087 16.96 20.88 28.66
CA TYR A 1087 16.98 22.19 28.00
C TYR A 1087 18.16 22.32 27.03
N ARG A 1088 17.91 22.79 25.80
CA ARG A 1088 18.96 23.05 24.79
C ARG A 1088 20.04 24.01 25.32
N GLY A 1089 19.64 25.09 26.01
CA GLY A 1089 20.60 26.04 26.60
C GLY A 1089 21.55 25.40 27.63
N GLN A 1090 21.07 24.39 28.38
CA GLN A 1090 21.91 23.61 29.29
C GLN A 1090 22.84 22.65 28.54
N ARG A 1091 22.31 21.91 27.54
CA ARG A 1091 23.12 21.03 26.69
C ARG A 1091 24.28 21.78 26.05
N ASP A 1092 24.00 22.91 25.41
CA ASP A 1092 25.02 23.69 24.68
C ASP A 1092 26.12 24.18 25.63
N TRP A 1093 25.73 24.55 26.85
CA TRP A 1093 26.67 24.97 27.88
C TRP A 1093 27.53 23.80 28.40
N LEU A 1094 26.91 22.63 28.64
CA LEU A 1094 27.63 21.40 28.99
C LEU A 1094 28.63 21.00 27.90
N THR A 1095 28.20 20.97 26.64
CA THR A 1095 29.05 20.60 25.49
C THR A 1095 30.23 21.56 25.36
N ARG A 1096 29.99 22.86 25.41
CA ARG A 1096 31.05 23.88 25.31
C ARG A 1096 32.09 23.73 26.42
N LEU A 1097 31.65 23.51 27.65
CA LEU A 1097 32.58 23.32 28.78
C LEU A 1097 33.34 22.01 28.68
N TYR A 1098 32.66 20.93 28.29
CA TYR A 1098 33.30 19.64 28.05
C TYR A 1098 34.43 19.76 27.03
N GLU A 1099 34.14 20.29 25.84
CA GLU A 1099 35.11 20.40 24.75
C GLU A 1099 36.28 21.33 25.09
N SER A 1100 36.00 22.47 25.74
CA SER A 1100 37.04 23.46 26.04
C SER A 1100 37.94 23.10 27.22
N SER A 1101 37.40 22.39 28.22
CA SER A 1101 38.04 22.34 29.55
C SER A 1101 38.15 20.94 30.16
N TYR A 1102 37.29 19.98 29.78
CA TYR A 1102 37.22 18.68 30.47
C TYR A 1102 37.53 17.47 29.59
N LYS A 1103 37.39 17.55 28.27
CA LYS A 1103 37.58 16.42 27.33
C LYS A 1103 38.94 15.73 27.50
N ALA A 1104 40.01 16.50 27.73
CA ALA A 1104 41.35 15.98 27.93
C ALA A 1104 41.61 15.37 29.32
N ARG A 1105 40.67 15.49 30.26
CA ARG A 1105 40.84 15.04 31.65
C ARG A 1105 40.26 13.64 31.92
N PHE A 1106 39.36 13.16 31.06
CA PHE A 1106 38.73 11.84 31.19
C PHE A 1106 39.52 10.78 30.44
N HIS A 1107 39.92 9.71 31.13
CA HIS A 1107 40.75 8.65 30.57
C HIS A 1107 40.07 7.27 30.60
N ASN A 1108 39.13 7.09 31.55
CA ASN A 1108 38.46 5.83 31.81
C ASN A 1108 36.98 5.87 31.41
N MET A 1109 36.45 7.02 30.98
CA MET A 1109 35.08 7.12 30.46
C MET A 1109 34.99 7.85 29.12
N THR A 1110 33.99 7.46 28.32
CA THR A 1110 33.55 8.20 27.13
C THR A 1110 32.29 8.98 27.47
N ILE A 1111 32.28 10.29 27.18
CA ILE A 1111 31.16 11.17 27.51
C ILE A 1111 30.45 11.64 26.25
N GLU A 1112 29.14 11.38 26.19
CA GLU A 1112 28.22 11.94 25.20
C GLU A 1112 27.26 12.92 25.89
N ILE A 1113 27.02 14.09 25.27
CA ILE A 1113 26.16 15.15 25.84
C ILE A 1113 25.07 15.49 24.83
N ASN A 1114 23.80 15.34 25.23
CA ASN A 1114 22.69 15.60 24.33
C ASN A 1114 21.36 15.84 25.05
N THR A 1115 20.32 16.18 24.28
CA THR A 1115 18.93 16.22 24.77
C THR A 1115 18.32 14.82 24.81
N VAL A 1116 17.21 14.68 25.55
CA VAL A 1116 16.47 13.41 25.70
C VAL A 1116 16.14 12.75 24.36
N ASP A 1117 15.62 13.52 23.39
CA ASP A 1117 15.17 13.00 22.09
C ASP A 1117 16.32 12.34 21.29
N ALA A 1118 17.56 12.81 21.46
CA ALA A 1118 18.72 12.32 20.71
C ALA A 1118 19.29 11.00 21.27
N PHE A 1119 19.06 10.71 22.55
CA PHE A 1119 19.49 9.45 23.20
C PHE A 1119 18.52 8.29 23.00
N GLN A 1120 17.46 8.52 22.23
CA GLN A 1120 16.47 7.52 21.98
C GLN A 1120 17.04 6.31 21.22
N GLY A 1121 16.71 5.10 21.68
CA GLY A 1121 17.24 3.85 21.11
C GLY A 1121 18.68 3.50 21.54
N ARG A 1122 19.38 4.39 22.26
CA ARG A 1122 20.72 4.14 22.81
C ARG A 1122 20.67 3.63 24.24
N GLU A 1123 21.80 3.13 24.74
CA GLU A 1123 21.98 2.68 26.12
C GLU A 1123 23.38 3.08 26.55
N THR A 1124 23.58 3.50 27.80
CA THR A 1124 24.91 3.82 28.36
C THR A 1124 25.04 3.25 29.76
N ASP A 1125 26.28 3.00 30.19
CA ASP A 1125 26.51 2.42 31.52
C ASP A 1125 26.12 3.40 32.62
N ILE A 1126 26.51 4.67 32.46
CA ILE A 1126 26.26 5.76 33.39
C ILE A 1126 25.41 6.84 32.70
N VAL A 1127 24.40 7.37 33.41
CA VAL A 1127 23.60 8.52 32.96
C VAL A 1127 23.58 9.59 34.03
N PHE A 1128 23.93 10.82 33.66
CA PHE A 1128 23.68 12.02 34.43
C PHE A 1128 22.51 12.80 33.83
N TYR A 1129 21.47 13.04 34.61
CA TYR A 1129 20.31 13.83 34.20
C TYR A 1129 20.30 15.18 34.93
N SER A 1130 20.40 16.28 34.19
CA SER A 1130 20.34 17.65 34.73
C SER A 1130 18.91 18.18 34.71
N ILE A 1131 18.37 18.51 35.88
CA ILE A 1131 17.01 19.05 36.03
C ILE A 1131 16.96 20.51 35.57
N VAL A 1132 18.02 21.30 35.76
CA VAL A 1132 18.12 22.72 35.39
C VAL A 1132 17.21 23.64 36.23
N ARG A 1133 15.95 23.24 36.42
CA ARG A 1133 14.87 24.02 37.02
C ARG A 1133 15.05 24.13 38.52
N SER A 1134 15.17 25.37 38.97
CA SER A 1134 15.35 25.74 40.37
C SER A 1134 14.80 27.14 40.57
N ASN A 1135 13.53 27.19 40.97
CA ASN A 1135 12.76 28.42 41.11
C ASN A 1135 11.77 28.35 42.28
N ASP A 1136 11.31 29.52 42.72
CA ASP A 1136 10.49 29.63 43.93
C ASP A 1136 9.03 29.17 43.71
N ASP A 1137 8.57 29.03 42.45
CA ASP A 1137 7.19 28.64 42.13
C ASP A 1137 7.00 27.14 41.88
N GLY A 1138 8.09 26.36 41.89
CA GLY A 1138 8.08 24.92 41.57
C GLY A 1138 7.72 24.65 40.11
N ASN A 1139 8.05 25.56 39.19
CA ASN A 1139 7.73 25.43 37.77
C ASN A 1139 8.80 24.60 37.03
N LEU A 1140 8.37 23.45 36.52
CA LEU A 1140 9.21 22.49 35.80
C LEU A 1140 9.26 22.73 34.27
N GLY A 1141 8.47 23.65 33.74
CA GLY A 1141 8.40 23.87 32.29
C GLY A 1141 7.96 22.60 31.54
N PHE A 1142 8.76 22.13 30.57
CA PHE A 1142 8.46 20.90 29.81
C PHE A 1142 8.95 19.62 30.51
N LEU A 1143 9.67 19.70 31.64
CA LEU A 1143 10.13 18.51 32.37
C LEU A 1143 8.99 17.73 33.04
N LYS A 1144 7.77 18.27 32.99
CA LYS A 1144 6.54 17.56 33.37
C LYS A 1144 6.20 16.39 32.44
N ASP A 1145 6.83 16.30 31.26
CA ASP A 1145 6.62 15.21 30.31
C ASP A 1145 7.17 13.87 30.86
N VAL A 1146 6.25 13.03 31.31
CA VAL A 1146 6.48 11.69 31.87
C VAL A 1146 7.17 10.77 30.85
N ARG A 1147 6.84 10.87 29.54
CA ARG A 1147 7.39 10.01 28.49
C ARG A 1147 8.86 10.33 28.22
N ARG A 1148 9.22 11.63 28.20
CA ARG A 1148 10.63 12.09 28.11
C ARG A 1148 11.45 11.59 29.29
N LEU A 1149 10.88 11.64 30.48
CA LEU A 1149 11.56 11.18 31.70
C LEU A 1149 11.81 9.67 31.67
N ASN A 1150 10.80 8.88 31.28
CA ASN A 1150 10.95 7.44 31.08
C ASN A 1150 12.09 7.14 30.09
N VAL A 1151 12.13 7.85 28.96
CA VAL A 1151 13.20 7.69 27.97
C VAL A 1151 14.56 8.06 28.51
N ALA A 1152 14.70 9.16 29.26
CA ALA A 1152 15.98 9.60 29.80
C ALA A 1152 16.53 8.61 30.84
N PHE A 1153 15.69 8.17 31.77
CA PHE A 1153 16.11 7.35 32.91
C PHE A 1153 16.38 5.90 32.48
N SER A 1154 15.60 5.37 31.53
CA SER A 1154 15.78 4.00 31.02
C SER A 1154 16.99 3.80 30.08
N ARG A 1155 17.82 4.83 29.88
CA ARG A 1155 19.12 4.71 29.20
C ARG A 1155 20.22 4.18 30.09
N ALA A 1156 20.08 4.35 31.42
CA ALA A 1156 21.08 3.94 32.39
C ALA A 1156 21.09 2.42 32.56
N ARG A 1157 22.23 1.77 32.31
CA ARG A 1157 22.38 0.33 32.53
C ARG A 1157 22.80 0.02 33.96
N GLU A 1158 23.70 0.82 34.53
CA GLU A 1158 24.35 0.50 35.82
C GLU A 1158 24.23 1.62 36.85
N LEU A 1159 24.32 2.88 36.44
CA LEU A 1159 24.24 4.03 37.34
C LEU A 1159 23.39 5.16 36.74
N LEU A 1160 22.37 5.60 37.49
CA LEU A 1160 21.57 6.78 37.19
C LEU A 1160 21.81 7.85 38.26
N VAL A 1161 22.32 9.01 37.83
CA VAL A 1161 22.54 10.19 38.67
C VAL A 1161 21.62 11.32 38.23
N VAL A 1162 20.73 11.76 39.11
CA VAL A 1162 19.86 12.91 38.90
C VAL A 1162 20.47 14.12 39.63
N VAL A 1163 20.62 15.25 38.94
CA VAL A 1163 21.25 16.46 39.49
C VAL A 1163 20.27 17.63 39.44
N GLY A 1164 20.01 18.26 40.58
CA GLY A 1164 19.19 19.48 40.65
C GLY A 1164 18.43 19.67 41.96
N ASP A 1165 17.68 20.76 42.04
CA ASP A 1165 16.97 21.17 43.26
C ASP A 1165 15.75 20.28 43.52
N HIS A 1166 15.89 19.28 44.40
CA HIS A 1166 14.82 18.35 44.75
C HIS A 1166 13.63 19.04 45.46
N GLN A 1167 13.85 20.17 46.15
CA GLN A 1167 12.79 20.93 46.80
C GLN A 1167 11.94 21.67 45.78
N CYS A 1168 12.58 22.24 44.75
CA CYS A 1168 11.87 22.79 43.60
C CYS A 1168 11.07 21.68 42.88
N ALA A 1169 11.70 20.52 42.65
CA ALA A 1169 11.11 19.42 41.90
C ALA A 1169 9.87 18.79 42.56
N GLN A 1170 9.82 18.70 43.90
CA GLN A 1170 8.69 18.11 44.64
C GLN A 1170 7.65 19.14 45.13
N ARG A 1171 7.83 20.44 44.84
CA ARG A 1171 6.99 21.51 45.41
C ARG A 1171 5.53 21.43 44.98
N ARG A 1172 5.27 21.00 43.73
CA ARG A 1172 3.91 20.75 43.22
C ARG A 1172 3.66 19.24 43.17
N LEU A 1173 2.59 18.79 43.82
CA LEU A 1173 2.19 17.38 43.83
C LEU A 1173 1.52 16.97 42.51
N ASP A 1174 0.80 17.89 41.90
CA ASP A 1174 0.08 17.72 40.64
C ASP A 1174 0.52 18.79 39.62
N ILE A 1175 0.65 18.40 38.36
CA ILE A 1175 0.93 19.27 37.23
C ILE A 1175 -0.09 18.94 36.13
N ASP A 1176 -0.93 19.91 35.78
CA ASP A 1176 -1.95 19.82 34.72
C ASP A 1176 -2.92 18.62 34.88
N GLY A 1177 -3.25 18.23 36.11
CA GLY A 1177 -4.16 17.12 36.42
C GLY A 1177 -3.49 15.74 36.42
N GLN A 1178 -2.15 15.69 36.38
CA GLN A 1178 -1.36 14.47 36.49
C GLN A 1178 -0.39 14.57 37.67
N GLU A 1179 -0.08 13.42 38.30
CA GLU A 1179 0.89 13.35 39.38
C GLU A 1179 2.28 13.76 38.89
N ASN A 1180 2.97 14.60 39.66
CA ASN A 1180 4.32 15.04 39.33
C ASN A 1180 5.29 13.85 39.40
N PRO A 1181 5.93 13.44 38.28
CA PRO A 1181 6.76 12.24 38.26
C PRO A 1181 8.00 12.34 39.17
N PHE A 1182 8.50 13.55 39.43
CA PHE A 1182 9.64 13.75 40.35
C PHE A 1182 9.27 13.51 41.81
N VAL A 1183 8.00 13.68 42.20
CA VAL A 1183 7.52 13.29 43.54
C VAL A 1183 7.62 11.78 43.70
N GLY A 1184 7.16 11.03 42.70
CA GLY A 1184 7.29 9.57 42.66
C GLY A 1184 8.75 9.11 42.74
N ILE A 1185 9.67 9.74 42.00
CA ILE A 1185 11.11 9.41 42.03
C ILE A 1185 11.70 9.65 43.43
N ILE A 1186 11.41 10.80 44.04
CA ILE A 1186 11.95 11.15 45.36
C ILE A 1186 11.39 10.22 46.44
N ASN A 1187 10.10 9.88 46.36
CA ASN A 1187 9.49 8.90 47.27
C ASN A 1187 10.14 7.52 47.10
N PHE A 1188 10.33 7.06 45.87
CA PHE A 1188 11.03 5.80 45.60
C PHE A 1188 12.45 5.77 46.20
N ILE A 1189 13.21 6.86 46.05
CA ILE A 1189 14.56 6.98 46.62
C ILE A 1189 14.52 6.92 48.16
N ARG A 1190 13.53 7.57 48.79
CA ARG A 1190 13.37 7.57 50.26
C ARG A 1190 12.94 6.21 50.79
N ASP A 1191 12.04 5.53 50.08
CA ASP A 1191 11.52 4.22 50.47
C ASP A 1191 12.55 3.09 50.27
N ASN A 1192 13.54 3.30 49.40
CA ASN A 1192 14.61 2.33 49.08
C ASN A 1192 16.00 2.86 49.49
N SER A 1193 16.15 3.39 50.70
CA SER A 1193 17.39 4.02 51.18
C SER A 1193 18.62 3.11 51.22
N ASP A 1194 18.42 1.80 51.27
CA ASP A 1194 19.50 0.80 51.22
C ASP A 1194 20.19 0.76 49.85
N ASP A 1195 19.47 1.16 48.79
CA ASP A 1195 19.88 1.01 47.40
C ASP A 1195 19.96 2.34 46.63
N CYS A 1196 19.42 3.39 47.22
CA CYS A 1196 19.36 4.72 46.64
C CYS A 1196 20.04 5.76 47.55
N ILE A 1197 20.51 6.85 46.96
CA ILE A 1197 21.04 8.00 47.70
C ILE A 1197 20.30 9.26 47.30
N LEU A 1198 19.83 10.03 48.29
CA LEU A 1198 19.53 11.45 48.15
C LEU A 1198 20.58 12.24 48.94
N LYS A 1199 21.54 12.87 48.25
CA LYS A 1199 22.66 13.60 48.85
C LYS A 1199 22.52 15.09 48.58
N GLU A 1200 22.41 15.89 49.63
CA GLU A 1200 22.59 17.35 49.54
C GLU A 1200 24.07 17.67 49.31
N VAL A 1201 24.35 18.60 48.38
CA VAL A 1201 25.72 18.97 47.97
C VAL A 1201 26.06 20.43 48.21
#